data_AF-A0A7M7RF26-F1
#
_entry.id   AF-A0A7M7RF26-F1
#
_cell.length_a   1.000
_cell.length_b   1.000
_cell.length_c   1.000
_cell.angle_alpha   90.00
_cell.angle_beta   90.00
_cell.angle_gamma   90.00
#
_symmetry.space_group_name_H-M   'P 1'
#
loop_
_entity.id
_entity.type
_entity.pdbx_description
1 polymer ?
#
loop_
_entity_poly.entity_id
_entity_poly.type
_entity_poly.pdbx_seq_one_letter_code
_entity_poly.pdbx_strand_id
1 'polypeptide(L)'
;MMKSVHLLSLLASFALCVGGRAVSYETGKTYRYNYATDVEISDPSSGEDWSSDGSKVGFKLSSVVDLAVVWQNPQDAYEKIWKLTFADSKLQTPGGRTDETDTFKAAPNVQIIGGQPLYVVTKAGKVGSVYGSTSDTPSSLNMKKGVASLFQFQSNEGTVTEVDASGECLVRYSSNNGKITKSKDIASCTSPSSVNDFQHPRHILGVNVQSECSTVYTLSDDGSVVQSAEGTESYGISVSIRDTIASSVKSRQSLVLQGSSDGATPLQGATVEGAIQSAGSFLVQSLAQDMVDQQCTENCQAAADVVEKYRNSIKSEFLAKTKSSSAFLQILEAFRQAGKETIVDIVNSGANEEIRAQLLDIVAATQTSASWEAALELLDFSNDDQAETIEKFLVNAAFNSHPTEAKIQKIFDLIQGKQVTNENVQKTLALSLGSTVKIYCSISEEQCSSQVVKDVLEHFTSGLISDNRDTRLVALYALKNVARPSTMPAILALAKDDEDMDLIEIATDAMSQFDEECFTPAINRGLNSIYHQNDRRYANVVRVAAATLILGKNPSLQDVINIAISITCQDSHEFAKFVFAKMMLLSKEDTQAAAVINEALADTMVYNYATVRSGGFSNAYRSFLAEMDTTTAPFELDMQMTGSGLLRKSTFDVGIDAANDSLTLMEVLIFSRGLESFFGEDTGDEGEATAGIAVQLLGVTLRPIVFFSGSGDLMSMAWSLGSSSSDDSGYSAVAGLILLQDHAQSISLQSGLEVEANLQGGLSIDVGGALDFSLWHRTSTTTVYNSGALSIRGSTRLVSPFLNAGISYGADASGHIDFITTVKFSSLPPSFCLQMMQEPLSYKQFVNKFEQLEKSPKKFDVSYSRKTKVLPSSFKLFNENSPMCHEMFGKEEEEASSSWW
;
A
#
# COMPACT_ATOMS: atom_id res chain seq x y z
N MET A 1 -15.26 -14.08 70.67
CA MET A 1 -15.64 -12.69 70.35
C MET A 1 -14.46 -11.72 70.18
N MET A 2 -13.31 -11.88 70.83
CA MET A 2 -12.15 -10.96 70.66
C MET A 2 -11.19 -11.26 69.48
N LYS A 3 -11.35 -12.37 68.75
CA LYS A 3 -10.49 -12.69 67.57
C LYS A 3 -11.08 -12.25 66.22
N SER A 4 -12.38 -12.00 66.13
CA SER A 4 -13.04 -11.55 64.89
C SER A 4 -13.01 -10.03 64.69
N VAL A 5 -12.83 -9.26 65.76
CA VAL A 5 -12.75 -7.78 65.68
C VAL A 5 -11.38 -7.33 65.17
N HIS A 6 -10.31 -8.05 65.50
CA HIS A 6 -8.97 -7.75 64.95
C HIS A 6 -8.81 -8.13 63.48
N LEU A 7 -9.51 -9.16 62.99
CA LEU A 7 -9.45 -9.54 61.58
C LEU A 7 -10.23 -8.55 60.70
N LEU A 8 -11.37 -8.04 61.17
CA LEU A 8 -12.11 -6.98 60.47
C LEU A 8 -11.41 -5.61 60.56
N SER A 9 -10.68 -5.30 61.63
CA SER A 9 -9.85 -4.08 61.68
C SER A 9 -8.62 -4.19 60.78
N LEU A 10 -7.99 -5.37 60.65
CA LEU A 10 -6.86 -5.58 59.73
C LEU A 10 -7.28 -5.62 58.25
N LEU A 11 -8.49 -6.13 57.93
CA LEU A 11 -9.06 -6.08 56.58
C LEU A 11 -9.56 -4.67 56.21
N ALA A 12 -10.09 -3.91 57.16
CA ALA A 12 -10.41 -2.49 56.96
C ALA A 12 -9.14 -1.62 56.81
N SER A 13 -8.04 -1.97 57.48
CA SER A 13 -6.74 -1.30 57.30
C SER A 13 -5.99 -1.71 56.03
N PHE A 14 -6.26 -2.88 55.44
CA PHE A 14 -5.70 -3.28 54.13
C PHE A 14 -6.50 -2.74 52.94
N ALA A 15 -7.79 -2.44 53.11
CA ALA A 15 -8.63 -1.82 52.07
C ALA A 15 -8.43 -0.30 51.94
N LEU A 16 -7.62 0.34 52.80
CA LEU A 16 -7.38 1.79 52.84
C LEU A 16 -5.99 2.21 52.34
N CYS A 17 -5.18 1.31 51.78
CA CYS A 17 -3.81 1.61 51.34
C CYS A 17 -3.48 1.22 49.88
N VAL A 18 -4.44 1.33 48.95
CA VAL A 18 -4.14 1.37 47.51
C VAL A 18 -4.91 2.50 46.83
N GLY A 19 -4.90 3.68 47.44
CA GLY A 19 -5.23 4.92 46.74
C GLY A 19 -3.92 5.58 46.33
N GLY A 20 -3.57 5.55 45.04
CA GLY A 20 -2.47 6.38 44.55
C GLY A 20 -2.72 7.83 45.00
N ARG A 21 -1.66 8.54 45.45
CA ARG A 21 -1.78 9.96 45.80
C ARG A 21 -2.33 10.72 44.60
N ALA A 22 -3.57 11.18 44.74
CA ALA A 22 -4.29 11.97 43.75
C ALA A 22 -4.09 13.46 44.02
N VAL A 23 -4.03 14.25 42.95
CA VAL A 23 -3.94 15.72 42.99
C VAL A 23 -5.10 16.28 43.79
N SER A 24 -4.83 17.22 44.69
CA SER A 24 -5.82 17.82 45.56
C SER A 24 -5.78 19.34 45.46
N TYR A 25 -6.21 19.88 44.32
CA TYR A 25 -6.52 21.30 44.20
C TYR A 25 -7.58 21.71 45.23
N GLU A 26 -7.33 22.81 45.92
CA GLU A 26 -8.19 23.29 47.00
C GLU A 26 -9.45 23.99 46.45
N THR A 27 -10.60 23.69 47.06
CA THR A 27 -11.89 24.30 46.68
C THR A 27 -11.88 25.80 46.99
N GLY A 28 -12.30 26.63 46.02
CA GLY A 28 -12.33 28.09 46.18
C GLY A 28 -11.03 28.81 45.79
N LYS A 29 -9.96 28.07 45.46
CA LYS A 29 -8.72 28.62 44.91
C LYS A 29 -8.72 28.62 43.38
N THR A 30 -8.00 29.58 42.83
CA THR A 30 -7.67 29.69 41.41
C THR A 30 -6.17 29.55 41.24
N TYR A 31 -5.73 28.64 40.38
CA TYR A 31 -4.34 28.38 40.06
C TYR A 31 -4.05 28.90 38.65
N ARG A 32 -3.10 29.83 38.54
CA ARG A 32 -2.74 30.45 37.28
C ARG A 32 -1.55 29.74 36.66
N TYR A 33 -1.71 29.26 35.44
CA TYR A 33 -0.70 28.56 34.66
C TYR A 33 -0.35 29.36 33.41
N ASN A 34 0.93 29.32 33.03
CA ASN A 34 1.35 29.65 31.67
C ASN A 34 1.34 28.37 30.84
N TYR A 35 0.56 28.36 29.77
CA TYR A 35 0.50 27.28 28.81
C TYR A 35 1.15 27.71 27.51
N ALA A 36 1.95 26.82 26.94
CA ALA A 36 2.48 26.96 25.59
C ALA A 36 2.38 25.62 24.87
N THR A 37 2.05 25.67 23.59
CA THR A 37 2.17 24.51 22.70
C THR A 37 2.79 24.94 21.38
N ASP A 38 3.70 24.12 20.88
CA ASP A 38 4.27 24.26 19.54
C ASP A 38 3.97 23.00 18.74
N VAL A 39 3.62 23.20 17.47
CA VAL A 39 3.50 22.14 16.47
C VAL A 39 4.43 22.51 15.32
N GLU A 40 5.39 21.65 15.05
CA GLU A 40 6.35 21.76 13.97
C GLU A 40 6.14 20.62 12.99
N ILE A 41 6.00 20.94 11.71
CA ILE A 41 5.98 20.01 10.58
C ILE A 41 7.23 20.28 9.74
N SER A 42 7.97 19.23 9.43
CA SER A 42 9.25 19.30 8.71
C SER A 42 9.47 18.07 7.83
N ASP A 43 10.47 18.14 6.96
CA ASP A 43 11.05 16.97 6.32
C ASP A 43 12.07 16.32 7.28
N PRO A 44 12.10 14.99 7.43
CA PRO A 44 13.13 14.33 8.20
C PRO A 44 14.44 14.44 7.41
N SER A 45 15.32 15.33 7.85
CA SER A 45 16.62 15.52 7.23
C SER A 45 17.43 14.21 7.23
N SER A 46 17.78 13.72 6.04
CA SER A 46 18.86 12.76 5.84
C SER A 46 20.19 13.45 6.11
N GLY A 47 20.72 13.34 7.33
CA GLY A 47 22.08 13.79 7.68
C GLY A 47 22.32 15.30 7.59
N GLU A 48 23.42 15.72 8.18
CA GLU A 48 23.96 17.08 8.23
C GLU A 48 23.93 17.76 6.84
N ASP A 49 23.20 18.89 6.71
CA ASP A 49 23.52 20.07 5.84
C ASP A 49 22.33 20.89 5.30
N TRP A 50 21.06 20.57 5.58
CA TRP A 50 19.92 21.38 5.09
C TRP A 50 19.11 22.13 6.16
N SER A 51 19.54 22.08 7.42
CA SER A 51 18.94 22.86 8.51
C SER A 51 19.45 24.31 8.52
N SER A 52 18.87 25.16 7.68
CA SER A 52 18.64 26.53 8.13
C SER A 52 17.37 26.52 8.99
N ASP A 53 17.44 27.09 10.20
CA ASP A 53 16.33 27.24 11.17
C ASP A 53 15.03 27.85 10.59
N GLY A 54 15.02 28.28 9.33
CA GLY A 54 13.87 28.85 8.61
C GLY A 54 13.00 27.85 7.84
N SER A 55 13.34 26.55 7.79
CA SER A 55 12.65 25.55 6.94
C SER A 55 11.52 24.77 7.62
N LYS A 56 11.25 24.99 8.92
CA LYS A 56 10.15 24.34 9.64
C LYS A 56 8.85 25.10 9.43
N VAL A 57 7.72 24.39 9.35
CA VAL A 57 6.40 25.01 9.30
C VAL A 57 5.50 24.64 10.48
N GLY A 58 4.60 25.54 10.87
CA GLY A 58 3.64 25.29 11.94
C GLY A 58 3.33 26.55 12.75
N PHE A 59 3.10 26.39 14.06
CA PHE A 59 2.80 27.52 14.93
C PHE A 59 3.19 27.25 16.38
N LYS A 60 3.36 28.33 17.13
CA LYS A 60 3.47 28.33 18.58
C LYS A 60 2.32 29.15 19.18
N LEU A 61 1.54 28.52 20.04
CA LEU A 61 0.50 29.17 20.83
C LEU A 61 0.98 29.33 22.26
N SER A 62 0.80 30.51 22.83
CA SER A 62 0.97 30.78 24.25
C SER A 62 -0.30 31.36 24.83
N SER A 63 -0.71 30.94 26.02
CA SER A 63 -1.92 31.40 26.68
C SER A 63 -1.78 31.31 28.20
N VAL A 64 -2.51 32.14 28.92
CA VAL A 64 -2.68 32.01 30.37
C VAL A 64 -3.91 31.16 30.65
N VAL A 65 -3.76 30.14 31.49
CA VAL A 65 -4.82 29.21 31.87
C VAL A 65 -5.07 29.32 33.36
N ASP A 66 -6.27 29.72 33.74
CA ASP A 66 -6.70 29.77 35.14
C ASP A 66 -7.55 28.52 35.43
N LEU A 67 -7.11 27.69 36.38
CA LEU A 67 -7.81 26.51 36.89
C LEU A 67 -8.44 26.88 38.24
N ALA A 68 -9.76 26.99 38.27
CA ALA A 68 -10.52 27.27 39.48
C ALA A 68 -11.34 26.05 39.94
N VAL A 69 -11.23 25.66 41.21
CA VAL A 69 -12.08 24.60 41.78
C VAL A 69 -13.39 25.23 42.25
N VAL A 70 -14.44 25.10 41.42
CA VAL A 70 -15.70 25.84 41.59
C VAL A 70 -16.79 25.03 42.28
N TRP A 71 -16.64 23.71 42.43
CA TRP A 71 -17.61 22.88 43.14
C TRP A 71 -16.96 21.61 43.67
N GLN A 72 -17.50 21.12 44.78
CA GLN A 72 -17.12 19.87 45.43
C GLN A 72 -18.41 19.15 45.84
N ASN A 73 -18.50 17.85 45.58
CA ASN A 73 -19.70 17.10 45.90
C ASN A 73 -19.91 17.08 47.43
N PRO A 74 -21.11 17.46 47.93
CA PRO A 74 -21.43 17.39 49.36
C PRO A 74 -21.36 15.98 49.96
N GLN A 75 -21.49 14.93 49.14
CA GLN A 75 -21.50 13.52 49.54
C GLN A 75 -20.17 12.79 49.25
N ASP A 76 -19.35 13.30 48.32
CA ASP A 76 -18.07 12.71 47.92
C ASP A 76 -17.00 13.81 47.77
N ALA A 77 -16.13 13.96 48.78
CA ALA A 77 -15.10 15.00 48.76
C ALA A 77 -14.06 14.83 47.64
N TYR A 78 -13.99 13.65 47.01
CA TYR A 78 -13.08 13.37 45.90
C TYR A 78 -13.66 13.72 44.53
N GLU A 79 -14.95 14.04 44.45
CA GLU A 79 -15.61 14.49 43.23
C GLU A 79 -15.69 16.02 43.20
N LYS A 80 -15.04 16.63 42.20
CA LYS A 80 -14.89 18.08 42.06
C LYS A 80 -15.14 18.53 40.63
N ILE A 81 -15.57 19.79 40.47
CA ILE A 81 -15.65 20.45 39.16
C ILE A 81 -14.58 21.54 39.10
N TRP A 82 -13.72 21.43 38.09
CA TRP A 82 -12.77 22.47 37.74
C TRP A 82 -13.33 23.33 36.62
N LYS A 83 -13.09 24.63 36.70
CA LYS A 83 -13.37 25.61 35.65
C LYS A 83 -12.04 26.05 35.07
N LEU A 84 -11.81 25.74 33.79
CA LEU A 84 -10.65 26.17 33.02
C LEU A 84 -11.03 27.39 32.18
N THR A 85 -10.34 28.51 32.41
CA THR A 85 -10.49 29.74 31.61
C THR A 85 -9.19 30.09 30.93
N PHE A 86 -9.28 30.44 29.65
CA PHE A 86 -8.15 30.77 28.80
C PHE A 86 -8.13 32.27 28.52
N ALA A 87 -6.98 32.89 28.69
CA ALA A 87 -6.76 34.31 28.46
C ALA A 87 -5.44 34.56 27.72
N ASP A 88 -5.30 35.75 27.15
CA ASP A 88 -4.07 36.26 26.52
C ASP A 88 -3.44 35.29 25.51
N SER A 89 -4.26 34.61 24.70
CA SER A 89 -3.79 33.70 23.67
C SER A 89 -3.03 34.46 22.56
N LYS A 90 -1.77 34.08 22.32
CA LYS A 90 -0.89 34.68 21.30
C LYS A 90 -0.30 33.62 20.39
N LEU A 91 -0.36 33.87 19.09
CA LEU A 91 0.32 33.08 18.06
C LEU A 91 1.68 33.65 17.70
N GLN A 92 2.63 32.76 17.46
CA GLN A 92 3.96 33.05 16.98
C GLN A 92 4.37 32.00 15.95
N THR A 93 5.26 32.40 15.04
CA THR A 93 5.97 31.45 14.17
C THR A 93 6.88 30.54 15.03
N PRO A 94 6.98 29.23 14.72
CA PRO A 94 7.88 28.33 15.44
C PRO A 94 9.35 28.56 15.05
N GLY A 95 9.62 29.05 13.83
CA GLY A 95 10.95 29.40 13.33
C GLY A 95 11.15 30.91 13.14
N GLY A 96 12.41 31.33 13.00
CA GLY A 96 12.74 32.72 12.69
C GLY A 96 12.31 33.10 11.27
N ARG A 97 11.20 33.83 11.12
CA ARG A 97 10.72 34.35 9.83
C ARG A 97 11.02 35.84 9.67
N THR A 98 11.30 36.24 8.44
CA THR A 98 11.44 37.67 8.10
C THR A 98 10.08 38.34 8.16
N ASP A 99 10.05 39.64 8.46
CA ASP A 99 8.80 40.40 8.59
C ASP A 99 7.91 40.35 7.34
N GLU A 100 8.49 40.13 6.16
CA GLU A 100 7.77 40.04 4.87
C GLU A 100 7.05 38.70 4.66
N THR A 101 7.52 37.62 5.28
CA THR A 101 6.99 36.25 5.09
C THR A 101 6.24 35.73 6.32
N ASP A 102 6.31 36.44 7.44
CA ASP A 102 5.64 36.10 8.69
C ASP A 102 4.13 36.40 8.61
N THR A 103 3.33 35.34 8.44
CA THR A 103 1.87 35.42 8.36
C THR A 103 1.24 35.85 9.71
N PHE A 104 1.88 35.52 10.83
CA PHE A 104 1.36 35.77 12.19
C PHE A 104 1.53 37.24 12.61
N LYS A 105 2.58 37.93 12.13
CA LYS A 105 2.75 39.38 12.34
C LYS A 105 1.70 40.21 11.60
N ALA A 106 1.22 39.75 10.45
CA ALA A 106 0.25 40.50 9.64
C ALA A 106 -1.20 40.37 10.14
N ALA A 107 -1.51 39.36 10.95
CA ALA A 107 -2.84 39.16 11.52
C ALA A 107 -2.80 38.60 12.97
N PRO A 108 -2.30 39.38 13.95
CA PRO A 108 -2.02 38.89 15.31
C PRO A 108 -3.27 38.64 16.19
N ASN A 109 -4.45 39.14 15.79
CA ASN A 109 -5.67 39.14 16.61
C ASN A 109 -6.68 38.03 16.24
N VAL A 110 -6.21 36.89 15.75
CA VAL A 110 -7.10 35.75 15.48
C VAL A 110 -7.43 35.03 16.78
N GLN A 111 -8.72 34.99 17.13
CA GLN A 111 -9.21 34.29 18.32
C GLN A 111 -9.30 32.79 18.03
N ILE A 112 -8.43 32.01 18.65
CA ILE A 112 -8.28 30.55 18.42
C ILE A 112 -9.01 29.75 19.47
N ILE A 113 -8.81 30.13 20.73
CA ILE A 113 -9.50 29.54 21.88
C ILE A 113 -10.68 30.47 22.21
N GLY A 114 -11.90 29.93 22.11
CA GLY A 114 -13.11 30.63 22.47
C GLY A 114 -13.10 31.07 23.93
N GLY A 115 -13.58 32.27 24.22
CA GLY A 115 -13.51 32.87 25.57
C GLY A 115 -14.39 32.20 26.63
N GLN A 116 -15.23 31.22 26.26
CA GLN A 116 -16.05 30.47 27.21
C GLN A 116 -15.20 29.49 28.03
N PRO A 117 -15.54 29.24 29.31
CA PRO A 117 -14.83 28.26 30.13
C PRO A 117 -15.11 26.82 29.69
N LEU A 118 -14.17 25.91 29.99
CA LEU A 118 -14.41 24.47 29.99
C LEU A 118 -14.60 24.00 31.44
N TYR A 119 -15.68 23.28 31.72
CA TYR A 119 -15.85 22.63 33.03
C TYR A 119 -15.43 21.17 32.96
N VAL A 120 -14.63 20.73 33.92
CA VAL A 120 -14.04 19.39 33.96
C VAL A 120 -14.45 18.71 35.25
N VAL A 121 -15.13 17.57 35.14
CA VAL A 121 -15.46 16.75 36.31
C VAL A 121 -14.28 15.85 36.61
N THR A 122 -13.89 15.80 37.88
CA THR A 122 -12.78 14.98 38.32
C THR A 122 -13.20 14.14 39.51
N LYS A 123 -12.70 12.90 39.55
CA LYS A 123 -12.91 11.98 40.67
C LYS A 123 -11.58 11.37 41.09
N ALA A 124 -11.16 11.65 42.32
CA ALA A 124 -9.87 11.20 42.85
C ALA A 124 -8.69 11.50 41.89
N GLY A 125 -8.67 12.71 41.31
CA GLY A 125 -7.61 13.16 40.41
C GLY A 125 -7.66 12.63 38.97
N LYS A 126 -8.60 11.71 38.65
CA LYS A 126 -8.87 11.32 37.28
C LYS A 126 -9.89 12.25 36.64
N VAL A 127 -9.64 12.66 35.40
CA VAL A 127 -10.59 13.44 34.61
C VAL A 127 -11.68 12.52 34.10
N GLY A 128 -12.94 12.91 34.31
CA GLY A 128 -14.13 12.23 33.80
C GLY A 128 -14.72 13.00 32.62
N SER A 129 -15.99 13.36 32.72
CA SER A 129 -16.69 14.12 31.67
C SER A 129 -16.28 15.59 31.64
N VAL A 130 -16.30 16.18 30.45
CA VAL A 130 -16.09 17.61 30.23
C VAL A 130 -17.38 18.28 29.74
N TYR A 131 -17.57 19.55 30.08
CA TYR A 131 -18.74 20.33 29.67
C TYR A 131 -18.29 21.56 28.89
N GLY A 132 -18.53 21.52 27.57
CA GLY A 132 -18.20 22.57 26.62
C GLY A 132 -19.39 23.48 26.29
N SER A 133 -19.10 24.72 25.87
CA SER A 133 -20.13 25.63 25.35
C SER A 133 -20.46 25.28 23.90
N THR A 134 -21.74 25.34 23.51
CA THR A 134 -22.17 25.16 22.11
C THR A 134 -21.70 26.28 21.18
N SER A 135 -21.21 27.39 21.74
CA SER A 135 -20.66 28.51 20.97
C SER A 135 -19.20 28.31 20.55
N ASP A 136 -18.49 27.33 21.14
CA ASP A 136 -17.10 27.06 20.79
C ASP A 136 -17.02 26.22 19.52
N THR A 137 -16.01 26.48 18.68
CA THR A 137 -15.71 25.62 17.53
C THR A 137 -15.12 24.28 18.01
N PRO A 138 -15.30 23.18 17.25
CA PRO A 138 -14.71 21.88 17.59
C PRO A 138 -13.19 21.96 17.84
N SER A 139 -12.44 22.68 16.99
CA SER A 139 -11.00 22.88 17.18
C SER A 139 -10.66 23.63 18.48
N SER A 140 -11.41 24.68 18.83
CA SER A 140 -11.22 25.40 20.10
C SER A 140 -11.46 24.49 21.29
N LEU A 141 -12.55 23.72 21.26
CA LEU A 141 -12.91 22.79 22.32
C LEU A 141 -11.86 21.68 22.47
N ASN A 142 -11.39 21.11 21.37
CA ASN A 142 -10.35 20.07 21.35
C ASN A 142 -9.05 20.59 21.98
N MET A 143 -8.61 21.81 21.69
CA MET A 143 -7.46 22.42 22.36
C MET A 143 -7.66 22.56 23.88
N LYS A 144 -8.88 22.91 24.34
CA LYS A 144 -9.20 22.96 25.77
C LYS A 144 -9.16 21.56 26.41
N LYS A 145 -9.64 20.53 25.71
CA LYS A 145 -9.54 19.12 26.11
C LYS A 145 -8.08 18.66 26.20
N GLY A 146 -7.22 19.11 25.28
CA GLY A 146 -5.77 18.86 25.31
C GLY A 146 -5.11 19.41 26.57
N VAL A 147 -5.46 20.63 26.98
CA VAL A 147 -4.97 21.21 28.25
C VAL A 147 -5.55 20.49 29.47
N ALA A 148 -6.84 20.14 29.46
CA ALA A 148 -7.46 19.37 30.53
C ALA A 148 -6.78 17.99 30.72
N SER A 149 -6.36 17.36 29.62
CA SER A 149 -5.67 16.06 29.60
C SER A 149 -4.30 16.09 30.29
N LEU A 150 -3.61 17.24 30.31
CA LEU A 150 -2.35 17.37 31.04
C LEU A 150 -2.54 17.19 32.56
N PHE A 151 -3.72 17.48 33.10
CA PHE A 151 -3.99 17.28 34.53
C PHE A 151 -4.36 15.82 34.89
N GLN A 152 -4.45 14.93 33.91
CA GLN A 152 -4.70 13.50 34.12
C GLN A 152 -3.40 12.69 34.21
N PHE A 153 -3.00 12.38 35.43
CA PHE A 153 -1.85 11.52 35.71
C PHE A 153 -2.05 10.70 36.99
N GLN A 154 -1.20 9.69 37.19
CA GLN A 154 -1.14 8.89 38.40
C GLN A 154 0.29 8.78 38.94
N SER A 155 0.41 8.71 40.26
CA SER A 155 1.71 8.56 40.94
C SER A 155 2.18 7.09 41.02
N ASN A 156 1.27 6.14 40.79
CA ASN A 156 1.59 4.72 40.85
C ASN A 156 2.23 4.29 39.54
N GLU A 157 3.36 3.59 39.64
CA GLU A 157 3.99 2.98 38.48
C GLU A 157 3.15 1.80 37.96
N GLY A 158 3.13 1.65 36.64
CA GLY A 158 2.39 0.58 35.98
C GLY A 158 1.80 1.01 34.64
N THR A 159 1.21 0.03 33.97
CA THR A 159 0.51 0.22 32.70
C THR A 159 -0.99 0.24 32.96
N VAL A 160 -1.69 1.24 32.41
CA VAL A 160 -3.14 1.42 32.54
C VAL A 160 -3.72 1.89 31.21
N THR A 161 -5.00 1.59 30.98
CA THR A 161 -5.77 2.21 29.89
C THR A 161 -6.40 3.50 30.38
N GLU A 162 -6.22 4.59 29.62
CA GLU A 162 -6.73 5.92 29.95
C GLU A 162 -7.36 6.58 28.72
N VAL A 163 -8.44 7.32 28.95
CA VAL A 163 -9.04 8.21 27.95
C VAL A 163 -8.45 9.60 28.14
N ASP A 164 -7.88 10.19 27.10
CA ASP A 164 -7.46 11.59 27.05
C ASP A 164 -7.78 12.22 25.68
N ALA A 165 -7.24 13.41 25.40
CA ALA A 165 -7.48 14.09 24.13
C ALA A 165 -7.10 13.25 22.89
N SER A 166 -6.16 12.30 22.99
CA SER A 166 -5.79 11.42 21.86
C SER A 166 -6.74 10.23 21.70
N GLY A 167 -7.71 10.04 22.60
CA GLY A 167 -8.62 8.89 22.62
C GLY A 167 -8.36 7.96 23.80
N GLU A 168 -8.79 6.70 23.66
CA GLU A 168 -8.51 5.64 24.65
C GLU A 168 -7.19 4.94 24.30
N CYS A 169 -6.20 5.04 25.17
CA CYS A 169 -4.83 4.58 24.90
C CYS A 169 -4.24 3.78 26.06
N LEU A 170 -3.29 2.89 25.76
CA LEU A 170 -2.43 2.26 26.76
C LEU A 170 -1.32 3.23 27.18
N VAL A 171 -1.20 3.43 28.49
CA VAL A 171 -0.25 4.38 29.08
C VAL A 171 0.58 3.68 30.15
N ARG A 172 1.89 3.96 30.14
CA ARG A 172 2.83 3.49 31.15
C ARG A 172 3.37 4.66 31.97
N TYR A 173 3.29 4.52 33.29
CA TYR A 173 3.83 5.47 34.26
C TYR A 173 5.11 4.93 34.91
N SER A 174 6.13 5.77 34.98
CA SER A 174 7.39 5.51 35.71
C SER A 174 7.78 6.73 36.52
N SER A 175 8.31 6.53 37.73
CA SER A 175 8.83 7.62 38.56
C SER A 175 10.35 7.56 38.61
N ASN A 176 11.01 8.68 38.30
CA ASN A 176 12.47 8.77 38.40
C ASN A 176 12.86 10.14 38.96
N ASN A 177 13.73 10.16 39.98
CA ASN A 177 14.21 11.37 40.64
C ASN A 177 13.10 12.36 41.09
N GLY A 178 11.96 11.85 41.57
CA GLY A 178 10.84 12.69 42.00
C GLY A 178 10.00 13.30 40.87
N LYS A 179 10.29 12.97 39.61
CA LYS A 179 9.46 13.28 38.45
C LYS A 179 8.63 12.06 38.05
N ILE A 180 7.45 12.29 37.52
CA ILE A 180 6.58 11.23 36.96
C ILE A 180 6.63 11.36 35.45
N THR A 181 6.98 10.28 34.76
CA THR A 181 6.94 10.20 33.30
C THR A 181 5.75 9.33 32.88
N LYS A 182 4.85 9.92 32.09
CA LYS A 182 3.76 9.25 31.38
C LYS A 182 4.23 8.98 29.97
N SER A 183 4.37 7.72 29.59
CA SER A 183 4.66 7.29 28.22
C SER A 183 3.41 6.67 27.62
N LYS A 184 3.01 7.11 26.42
CA LYS A 184 1.80 6.65 25.75
C LYS A 184 2.16 5.78 24.56
N ASP A 185 1.52 4.62 24.46
CA ASP A 185 1.62 3.78 23.27
C ASP A 185 0.57 4.22 22.25
N ILE A 186 1.00 5.00 21.27
CA ILE A 186 0.11 5.61 20.28
C ILE A 186 -0.55 4.56 19.38
N ALA A 187 0.13 3.44 19.10
CA ALA A 187 -0.43 2.38 18.26
C ALA A 187 -1.64 1.69 18.91
N SER A 188 -1.78 1.79 20.23
CA SER A 188 -2.92 1.27 20.98
C SER A 188 -4.11 2.23 21.08
N CYS A 189 -3.97 3.48 20.60
CA CYS A 189 -4.99 4.51 20.76
C CYS A 189 -6.18 4.31 19.81
N THR A 190 -7.40 4.43 20.33
CA THR A 190 -8.62 4.48 19.53
C THR A 190 -9.33 5.83 19.68
N SER A 191 -9.65 6.50 18.58
CA SER A 191 -10.36 7.80 18.57
C SER A 191 -11.51 7.81 17.55
N PRO A 192 -12.51 8.70 17.69
CA PRO A 192 -13.55 8.86 16.67
C PRO A 192 -13.01 9.30 15.30
N SER A 193 -11.89 10.02 15.28
CA SER A 193 -11.24 10.49 14.05
C SER A 193 -10.64 9.36 13.21
N SER A 194 -10.25 8.24 13.83
CA SER A 194 -9.60 7.12 13.13
C SER A 194 -10.55 6.22 12.33
N VAL A 195 -11.85 6.54 12.29
CA VAL A 195 -12.88 5.74 11.58
C VAL A 195 -12.70 5.77 10.06
N ASN A 196 -12.13 6.85 9.53
CA ASN A 196 -11.87 7.02 8.09
C ASN A 196 -10.42 6.70 7.70
N ASP A 197 -9.62 6.20 8.64
CA ASP A 197 -8.23 5.86 8.37
C ASP A 197 -8.18 4.58 7.53
N PHE A 198 -7.32 4.58 6.52
CA PHE A 198 -7.05 3.39 5.72
C PHE A 198 -5.57 3.36 5.33
N GLN A 199 -5.04 2.15 5.27
CA GLN A 199 -3.67 1.87 4.87
C GLN A 199 -3.65 0.67 3.93
N HIS A 200 -2.73 0.68 2.98
CA HIS A 200 -2.49 -0.48 2.14
C HIS A 200 -2.01 -1.68 2.97
N PRO A 201 -2.62 -2.89 2.85
CA PRO A 201 -2.31 -4.03 3.71
C PRO A 201 -0.89 -4.60 3.48
N ARG A 202 -0.33 -4.44 2.28
CA ARG A 202 1.09 -4.73 2.04
C ARG A 202 1.98 -3.61 2.53
N HIS A 203 2.92 -3.96 3.40
CA HIS A 203 3.83 -3.02 4.05
C HIS A 203 4.67 -2.22 3.06
N ILE A 204 5.24 -2.86 2.03
CA ILE A 204 6.06 -2.20 0.99
C ILE A 204 5.33 -1.11 0.19
N LEU A 205 4.00 -1.22 0.04
CA LEU A 205 3.16 -0.21 -0.63
C LEU A 205 2.50 0.78 0.36
N GLY A 206 2.74 0.60 1.65
CA GLY A 206 2.23 1.47 2.71
C GLY A 206 3.21 2.55 3.16
N VAL A 207 3.01 2.99 4.39
CA VAL A 207 3.89 3.93 5.10
C VAL A 207 4.39 3.33 6.39
N ASN A 208 5.62 3.70 6.75
CA ASN A 208 6.17 3.47 8.08
C ASN A 208 5.85 4.68 8.94
N VAL A 209 5.12 4.47 10.03
CA VAL A 209 4.82 5.49 11.03
C VAL A 209 5.59 5.17 12.31
N GLN A 210 6.62 5.96 12.58
CA GLN A 210 7.32 5.95 13.86
C GLN A 210 6.72 7.01 14.77
N SER A 211 6.39 6.64 16.01
CA SER A 211 5.76 7.57 16.93
C SER A 211 6.32 7.46 18.34
N GLU A 212 6.41 8.59 19.03
CA GLU A 212 6.85 8.68 20.42
C GLU A 212 6.01 9.75 21.13
N CYS A 213 5.40 9.40 22.26
CA CYS A 213 4.69 10.36 23.11
C CYS A 213 5.08 10.15 24.58
N SER A 214 5.57 11.23 25.19
CA SER A 214 5.91 11.26 26.60
C SER A 214 5.51 12.58 27.24
N THR A 215 5.08 12.53 28.50
CA THR A 215 4.79 13.71 29.32
C THR A 215 5.52 13.57 30.65
N VAL A 216 6.31 14.59 31.00
CA VAL A 216 7.06 14.64 32.26
C VAL A 216 6.39 15.62 33.21
N TYR A 217 6.04 15.15 34.40
CA TYR A 217 5.39 15.92 35.44
C TYR A 217 6.34 16.21 36.60
N THR A 218 6.30 17.46 37.06
CA THR A 218 6.92 17.90 38.32
C THR A 218 5.81 18.37 39.25
N LEU A 219 5.71 17.77 40.42
CA LEU A 219 4.71 18.11 41.43
C LEU A 219 5.30 19.04 42.49
N SER A 220 4.42 19.68 43.26
CA SER A 220 4.81 20.40 44.49
C SER A 220 5.39 19.45 45.55
N ASP A 221 6.11 19.99 46.54
CA ASP A 221 6.77 19.20 47.60
C ASP A 221 5.80 18.30 48.38
N ASP A 222 4.54 18.72 48.51
CA ASP A 222 3.45 17.97 49.14
C ASP A 222 2.75 16.99 48.18
N GLY A 223 3.12 17.00 46.89
CA GLY A 223 2.54 16.18 45.83
C GLY A 223 1.10 16.55 45.46
N SER A 224 0.61 17.70 45.92
CA SER A 224 -0.82 18.05 45.82
C SER A 224 -1.20 18.79 44.54
N VAL A 225 -0.24 19.47 43.89
CA VAL A 225 -0.46 20.33 42.73
C VAL A 225 0.62 20.09 41.66
N VAL A 226 0.23 20.16 40.38
CA VAL A 226 1.17 20.14 39.26
C VAL A 226 1.92 21.48 39.20
N GLN A 227 3.23 21.45 39.40
CA GLN A 227 4.10 22.62 39.19
C GLN A 227 4.44 22.80 37.72
N SER A 228 4.82 21.71 37.05
CA SER A 228 5.00 21.71 35.59
C SER A 228 4.59 20.39 34.94
N ALA A 229 4.12 20.49 33.70
CA ALA A 229 3.91 19.37 32.79
C ALA A 229 4.53 19.70 31.44
N GLU A 230 5.44 18.85 30.98
CA GLU A 230 6.13 18.98 29.69
C GLU A 230 5.82 17.76 28.83
N GLY A 231 4.98 17.95 27.81
CA GLY A 231 4.62 16.92 26.82
C GLY A 231 5.49 17.05 25.58
N THR A 232 6.00 15.92 25.07
CA THR A 232 6.62 15.82 23.75
C THR A 232 5.99 14.67 23.01
N GLU A 233 5.57 14.95 21.79
CA GLU A 233 4.95 14.01 20.88
C GLU A 233 5.61 14.17 19.52
N SER A 234 6.03 13.06 18.89
CA SER A 234 6.66 13.09 17.58
C SER A 234 6.19 11.95 16.71
N TYR A 235 5.96 12.25 15.44
CA TYR A 235 5.63 11.32 14.38
C TYR A 235 6.65 11.47 13.25
N GLY A 236 7.14 10.35 12.74
CA GLY A 236 7.90 10.24 11.50
C GLY A 236 7.12 9.35 10.55
N ILE A 237 6.72 9.90 9.41
CA ILE A 237 5.91 9.22 8.40
C ILE A 237 6.75 9.14 7.14
N SER A 238 7.13 7.93 6.74
CA SER A 238 7.97 7.70 5.56
C SER A 238 7.36 6.65 4.64
N VAL A 239 7.49 6.80 3.34
CA VAL A 239 7.04 5.78 2.38
C VAL A 239 7.93 4.55 2.50
N SER A 240 7.35 3.35 2.65
CA SER A 240 8.10 2.12 2.90
C SER A 240 9.09 1.77 1.78
N ILE A 241 8.68 1.93 0.52
CA ILE A 241 9.53 1.71 -0.67
C ILE A 241 10.70 2.70 -0.79
N ARG A 242 10.62 3.85 -0.11
CA ARG A 242 11.64 4.91 -0.19
C ARG A 242 11.52 5.88 0.99
N ASP A 243 12.27 5.61 2.04
CA ASP A 243 12.33 6.37 3.29
C ASP A 243 12.66 7.86 3.13
N THR A 244 13.41 8.25 2.09
CA THR A 244 13.71 9.66 1.77
C THR A 244 12.47 10.50 1.43
N ILE A 245 11.33 9.87 1.13
CA ILE A 245 10.04 10.51 0.92
C ILE A 245 9.29 10.44 2.25
N ALA A 246 9.38 11.50 3.05
CA ALA A 246 8.87 11.47 4.40
C ALA A 246 8.52 12.85 4.95
N SER A 247 7.77 12.86 6.04
CA SER A 247 7.44 14.02 6.84
C SER A 247 7.63 13.69 8.32
N SER A 248 7.84 14.73 9.13
CA SER A 248 7.86 14.62 10.58
C SER A 248 6.99 15.69 11.20
N VAL A 249 6.20 15.29 12.19
CA VAL A 249 5.39 16.15 13.03
C VAL A 249 5.95 16.09 14.44
N LYS A 250 6.20 17.23 15.07
CA LYS A 250 6.60 17.33 16.46
C LYS A 250 5.66 18.28 17.16
N SER A 251 4.99 17.81 18.20
CA SER A 251 4.19 18.64 19.09
C SER A 251 4.84 18.68 20.47
N ARG A 252 4.95 19.87 21.05
CA ARG A 252 5.34 20.04 22.44
C ARG A 252 4.27 20.82 23.18
N GLN A 253 4.11 20.49 24.45
CA GLN A 253 3.26 21.20 25.39
C GLN A 253 4.06 21.53 26.63
N SER A 254 3.89 22.74 27.15
CA SER A 254 4.47 23.18 28.40
C SER A 254 3.41 23.88 29.22
N LEU A 255 3.21 23.41 30.45
CA LEU A 255 2.30 24.00 31.42
C LEU A 255 3.09 24.27 32.69
N VAL A 256 3.15 25.53 33.14
CA VAL A 256 3.95 25.93 34.32
C VAL A 256 3.14 26.82 35.25
N LEU A 257 3.05 26.43 36.52
CA LEU A 257 2.35 27.18 37.56
C LEU A 257 3.04 28.53 37.84
N GLN A 258 2.29 29.62 37.79
CA GLN A 258 2.77 30.97 38.14
C GLN A 258 2.44 31.33 39.60
N GLY A 259 1.31 30.84 40.10
CA GLY A 259 0.87 31.08 41.47
C GLY A 259 -0.59 30.71 41.69
N SER A 260 -1.07 30.88 42.93
CA SER A 260 -2.46 30.64 43.32
C SER A 260 -3.05 31.86 44.01
N SER A 261 -4.35 32.12 43.81
CA SER A 261 -5.11 33.16 44.49
C SER A 261 -6.42 32.61 45.06
N ASP A 262 -6.90 33.23 46.13
CA ASP A 262 -8.22 32.95 46.70
C ASP A 262 -9.28 33.78 45.94
N GLY A 263 -10.44 33.18 45.63
CA GLY A 263 -11.57 33.93 45.04
C GLY A 263 -12.35 33.25 43.93
N ALA A 264 -12.26 31.92 43.76
CA ALA A 264 -13.13 31.22 42.82
C ALA A 264 -14.58 31.25 43.32
N THR A 265 -15.50 31.74 42.50
CA THR A 265 -16.94 31.74 42.82
C THR A 265 -17.49 30.31 42.76
N PRO A 266 -18.05 29.78 43.87
CA PRO A 266 -18.57 28.43 43.89
C PRO A 266 -19.90 28.30 43.15
N LEU A 267 -20.08 27.21 42.41
CA LEU A 267 -21.35 26.85 41.77
C LEU A 267 -22.33 26.28 42.80
N GLN A 268 -23.63 26.45 42.52
CA GLN A 268 -24.71 26.01 43.40
C GLN A 268 -25.37 24.75 42.82
N GLY A 269 -25.42 23.66 43.60
CA GLY A 269 -26.06 22.42 43.15
C GLY A 269 -25.70 21.23 44.04
N ALA A 270 -26.65 20.29 44.22
CA ALA A 270 -26.42 19.05 44.96
C ALA A 270 -25.82 17.93 44.10
N THR A 271 -25.98 18.01 42.77
CA THR A 271 -25.38 17.10 41.79
C THR A 271 -24.51 17.89 40.81
N VAL A 272 -23.67 17.19 40.06
CA VAL A 272 -22.82 17.76 39.00
C VAL A 272 -23.67 18.50 37.97
N GLU A 273 -24.76 17.90 37.50
CA GLU A 273 -25.66 18.49 36.51
C GLU A 273 -26.33 19.75 37.04
N GLY A 274 -26.78 19.74 38.31
CA GLY A 274 -27.38 20.91 38.94
C GLY A 274 -26.37 22.06 39.09
N ALA A 275 -25.11 21.74 39.42
CA ALA A 275 -24.04 22.72 39.51
C ALA A 275 -23.70 23.35 38.15
N ILE A 276 -23.58 22.54 37.09
CA ILE A 276 -23.32 23.03 35.73
C ILE A 276 -24.49 23.85 35.18
N GLN A 277 -25.74 23.43 35.42
CA GLN A 277 -26.94 24.20 35.03
C GLN A 277 -26.97 25.59 35.68
N SER A 278 -26.45 25.72 36.91
CA SER A 278 -26.32 27.03 37.58
C SER A 278 -25.29 27.96 36.90
N ALA A 279 -24.35 27.40 36.14
CA ALA A 279 -23.32 28.13 35.42
C ALA A 279 -23.74 28.57 34.01
N GLY A 280 -24.74 27.91 33.41
CA GLY A 280 -25.25 28.19 32.06
C GLY A 280 -25.62 26.93 31.28
N SER A 281 -25.77 27.07 29.96
CA SER A 281 -26.07 25.97 29.04
C SER A 281 -24.77 25.37 28.48
N PHE A 282 -24.32 24.26 29.07
CA PHE A 282 -23.14 23.51 28.63
C PHE A 282 -23.54 22.06 28.31
N LEU A 283 -22.93 21.47 27.27
CA LEU A 283 -23.19 20.08 26.86
C LEU A 283 -22.11 19.15 27.43
N VAL A 284 -22.55 17.99 27.92
CA VAL A 284 -21.63 16.93 28.36
C VAL A 284 -20.97 16.27 27.14
N GLN A 285 -19.65 16.10 27.21
CA GLN A 285 -18.82 15.53 26.15
C GLN A 285 -17.73 14.64 26.74
N SER A 286 -17.16 13.79 25.88
CA SER A 286 -15.96 13.00 26.20
C SER A 286 -14.72 13.89 26.25
N LEU A 287 -13.69 13.46 27.00
CA LEU A 287 -12.37 14.07 26.98
C LEU A 287 -11.64 13.83 25.65
N ALA A 288 -11.99 12.76 24.93
CA ALA A 288 -11.50 12.51 23.57
C ALA A 288 -11.91 13.64 22.62
N GLN A 289 -11.07 13.88 21.61
CA GLN A 289 -11.33 14.89 20.58
C GLN A 289 -12.61 14.57 19.80
N ASP A 290 -13.36 15.63 19.48
CA ASP A 290 -14.48 15.54 18.54
C ASP A 290 -13.93 15.70 17.12
N MET A 291 -14.55 15.05 16.13
CA MET A 291 -14.15 15.20 14.73
C MET A 291 -14.29 16.66 14.30
N VAL A 292 -13.27 17.18 13.62
CA VAL A 292 -13.31 18.52 13.03
C VAL A 292 -13.67 18.36 11.55
N ASP A 293 -14.94 18.55 11.20
CA ASP A 293 -15.34 18.63 9.80
C ASP A 293 -14.69 19.85 9.16
N GLN A 294 -13.64 19.63 8.39
CA GLN A 294 -13.08 20.65 7.52
C GLN A 294 -13.97 20.74 6.27
N GLN A 295 -15.18 21.31 6.44
CA GLN A 295 -15.95 21.75 5.28
C GLN A 295 -15.07 22.74 4.52
N CYS A 296 -14.75 22.41 3.28
CA CYS A 296 -13.96 23.29 2.45
C CYS A 296 -14.75 24.56 2.14
N THR A 297 -14.41 25.64 2.83
CA THR A 297 -15.16 26.91 2.77
C THR A 297 -14.63 27.85 1.69
N GLU A 298 -13.36 27.73 1.27
CA GLU A 298 -12.74 28.58 0.24
C GLU A 298 -11.78 27.81 -0.69
N ASN A 299 -11.82 28.10 -1.99
CA ASN A 299 -10.99 27.54 -3.06
C ASN A 299 -11.14 26.03 -3.37
N CYS A 300 -12.20 25.36 -2.92
CA CYS A 300 -12.51 24.03 -3.46
C CYS A 300 -13.01 24.11 -4.90
N GLN A 301 -12.26 23.45 -5.78
CA GLN A 301 -12.62 23.32 -7.19
C GLN A 301 -13.66 22.22 -7.31
N ALA A 302 -14.72 22.46 -8.09
CA ALA A 302 -15.67 21.38 -8.38
C ALA A 302 -14.94 20.27 -9.16
N ALA A 303 -15.34 19.01 -8.98
CA ALA A 303 -14.70 17.88 -9.68
C ALA A 303 -14.67 18.07 -11.20
N ALA A 304 -15.70 18.70 -11.77
CA ALA A 304 -15.75 19.04 -13.19
C ALA A 304 -14.63 20.01 -13.62
N ASP A 305 -14.34 21.03 -12.81
CA ASP A 305 -13.28 22.02 -13.08
C ASP A 305 -11.89 21.38 -13.03
N VAL A 306 -11.69 20.45 -12.09
CA VAL A 306 -10.44 19.69 -11.96
C VAL A 306 -10.25 18.79 -13.18
N VAL A 307 -11.29 18.08 -13.62
CA VAL A 307 -11.24 17.27 -14.85
C VAL A 307 -10.97 18.14 -16.07
N GLU A 308 -11.61 19.31 -16.20
CA GLU A 308 -11.36 20.22 -17.31
C GLU A 308 -9.90 20.68 -17.37
N LYS A 309 -9.33 21.07 -16.22
CA LYS A 309 -7.93 21.49 -16.08
C LYS A 309 -6.93 20.40 -16.49
N TYR A 310 -7.22 19.14 -16.15
CA TYR A 310 -6.31 18.02 -16.38
C TYR A 310 -6.67 17.13 -17.58
N ARG A 311 -7.75 17.42 -18.31
CA ARG A 311 -8.24 16.68 -19.48
C ARG A 311 -7.14 16.28 -20.47
N ASN A 312 -6.34 17.26 -20.90
CA ASN A 312 -5.25 17.02 -21.86
C ASN A 312 -4.09 16.20 -21.28
N SER A 313 -4.01 16.05 -19.97
CA SER A 313 -2.92 15.33 -19.31
C SER A 313 -3.18 13.83 -19.21
N ILE A 314 -4.44 13.39 -19.30
CA ILE A 314 -4.87 11.99 -19.16
C ILE A 314 -5.34 11.37 -20.50
N LYS A 315 -5.07 12.03 -21.63
CA LYS A 315 -5.28 11.42 -22.95
C LYS A 315 -4.37 10.21 -23.13
N SER A 316 -4.77 9.27 -24.00
CA SER A 316 -4.01 8.05 -24.29
C SER A 316 -2.55 8.30 -24.67
N GLU A 317 -2.25 9.38 -25.40
CA GLU A 317 -0.88 9.77 -25.79
C GLU A 317 0.04 10.16 -24.62
N PHE A 318 -0.52 10.41 -23.43
CA PHE A 318 0.21 10.74 -22.21
C PHE A 318 0.25 9.58 -21.21
N LEU A 319 -0.34 8.42 -21.52
CA LEU A 319 -0.13 7.22 -20.72
C LEU A 319 1.36 6.88 -20.64
N ALA A 320 1.74 6.26 -19.53
CA ALA A 320 3.13 6.03 -19.13
C ALA A 320 4.01 7.28 -18.95
N LYS A 321 3.41 8.49 -18.89
CA LYS A 321 4.14 9.74 -18.59
C LYS A 321 3.75 10.29 -17.21
N THR A 322 4.71 10.92 -16.54
CA THR A 322 4.52 11.53 -15.20
C THR A 322 3.40 12.56 -15.17
N LYS A 323 3.15 13.23 -16.30
CA LYS A 323 2.05 14.19 -16.46
C LYS A 323 0.68 13.52 -16.27
N SER A 324 0.48 12.33 -16.82
CA SER A 324 -0.78 11.58 -16.69
C SER A 324 -0.92 11.00 -15.28
N SER A 325 0.14 10.39 -14.75
CA SER A 325 0.14 9.85 -13.39
C SER A 325 -0.11 10.93 -12.32
N SER A 326 0.44 12.13 -12.48
CA SER A 326 0.17 13.24 -11.55
C SER A 326 -1.24 13.81 -11.72
N ALA A 327 -1.78 13.84 -12.94
CA ALA A 327 -3.14 14.31 -13.20
C ALA A 327 -4.20 13.35 -12.65
N PHE A 328 -3.95 12.05 -12.81
CA PHE A 328 -4.73 10.95 -12.22
C PHE A 328 -4.98 11.17 -10.73
N LEU A 329 -3.93 11.39 -9.94
CA LEU A 329 -4.05 11.60 -8.49
C LEU A 329 -4.87 12.85 -8.13
N GLN A 330 -4.77 13.93 -8.90
CA GLN A 330 -5.54 15.15 -8.65
C GLN A 330 -7.03 14.96 -8.93
N ILE A 331 -7.38 14.24 -9.99
CA ILE A 331 -8.79 13.93 -10.32
C ILE A 331 -9.36 12.92 -9.31
N LEU A 332 -8.56 11.92 -8.90
CA LEU A 332 -8.92 10.94 -7.88
C LEU A 332 -9.36 11.62 -6.57
N GLU A 333 -8.56 12.56 -6.05
CA GLU A 333 -8.89 13.31 -4.83
C GLU A 333 -10.21 14.08 -4.98
N ALA A 334 -10.45 14.68 -6.14
CA ALA A 334 -11.71 15.38 -6.43
C ALA A 334 -12.91 14.42 -6.51
N PHE A 335 -12.72 13.21 -7.06
CA PHE A 335 -13.79 12.20 -7.16
C PHE A 335 -14.14 11.59 -5.80
N ARG A 336 -13.19 11.47 -4.87
CA ARG A 336 -13.46 11.03 -3.48
C ARG A 336 -14.44 11.94 -2.76
N GLN A 337 -14.46 13.23 -3.12
CA GLN A 337 -15.34 14.24 -2.54
C GLN A 337 -16.64 14.42 -3.34
N ALA A 338 -16.77 13.78 -4.51
CA ALA A 338 -17.92 13.91 -5.40
C ALA A 338 -19.02 12.88 -5.09
N GLY A 339 -20.28 13.28 -5.31
CA GLY A 339 -21.42 12.38 -5.26
C GLY A 339 -21.60 11.58 -6.55
N LYS A 340 -22.40 10.52 -6.49
CA LYS A 340 -22.69 9.59 -7.60
C LYS A 340 -23.09 10.32 -8.89
N GLU A 341 -24.13 11.16 -8.82
CA GLU A 341 -24.69 11.85 -10.00
C GLU A 341 -23.66 12.76 -10.68
N THR A 342 -22.84 13.46 -9.89
CA THR A 342 -21.75 14.30 -10.42
C THR A 342 -20.70 13.48 -11.17
N ILE A 343 -20.35 12.29 -10.68
CA ILE A 343 -19.39 11.40 -11.35
C ILE A 343 -19.99 10.92 -12.69
N VAL A 344 -21.25 10.49 -12.69
CA VAL A 344 -21.96 10.03 -13.91
C VAL A 344 -22.01 11.14 -14.97
N ASP A 345 -22.38 12.36 -14.58
CA ASP A 345 -22.45 13.53 -15.46
C ASP A 345 -21.09 13.88 -16.07
N ILE A 346 -20.03 13.82 -15.27
CA ILE A 346 -18.66 14.06 -15.75
C ILE A 346 -18.27 12.99 -16.77
N VAL A 347 -18.43 11.70 -16.46
CA VAL A 347 -17.98 10.62 -17.35
C VAL A 347 -18.76 10.60 -18.67
N ASN A 348 -20.07 10.89 -18.65
CA ASN A 348 -20.93 10.90 -19.84
C ASN A 348 -20.90 12.22 -20.63
N SER A 349 -20.17 13.24 -20.17
CA SER A 349 -20.05 14.50 -20.89
C SER A 349 -19.36 14.29 -22.25
N GLY A 350 -19.97 14.78 -23.34
CA GLY A 350 -19.41 14.65 -24.69
C GLY A 350 -18.03 15.29 -24.87
N ALA A 351 -17.64 16.23 -24.01
CA ALA A 351 -16.27 16.76 -24.02
C ALA A 351 -15.23 15.71 -23.58
N ASN A 352 -15.64 14.76 -22.73
CA ASN A 352 -14.80 13.74 -22.10
C ASN A 352 -14.73 12.43 -22.90
N GLU A 353 -15.31 12.34 -24.09
CA GLU A 353 -15.37 11.11 -24.89
C GLU A 353 -13.99 10.49 -25.13
N GLU A 354 -13.00 11.30 -25.51
CA GLU A 354 -11.60 10.86 -25.76
C GLU A 354 -10.88 10.34 -24.51
N ILE A 355 -11.36 10.70 -23.31
CA ILE A 355 -10.73 10.33 -22.03
C ILE A 355 -11.64 9.44 -21.17
N ARG A 356 -12.75 8.94 -21.74
CA ARG A 356 -13.77 8.18 -21.00
C ARG A 356 -13.17 6.95 -20.32
N ALA A 357 -12.28 6.23 -21.02
CA ALA A 357 -11.61 5.05 -20.46
C ALA A 357 -10.74 5.42 -19.24
N GLN A 358 -9.95 6.48 -19.32
CA GLN A 358 -9.10 6.94 -18.22
C GLN A 358 -9.92 7.53 -17.06
N LEU A 359 -11.10 8.10 -17.32
CA LEU A 359 -12.01 8.50 -16.25
C LEU A 359 -12.60 7.28 -15.54
N LEU A 360 -12.94 6.21 -16.26
CA LEU A 360 -13.40 4.95 -15.66
C LEU A 360 -12.30 4.27 -14.81
N ASP A 361 -11.05 4.37 -15.23
CA ASP A 361 -9.90 3.98 -14.39
C ASP A 361 -9.90 4.73 -13.05
N ILE A 362 -10.10 6.05 -13.08
CA ILE A 362 -10.16 6.88 -11.87
C ILE A 362 -11.37 6.50 -11.01
N VAL A 363 -12.53 6.25 -11.61
CA VAL A 363 -13.75 5.82 -10.89
C VAL A 363 -13.52 4.50 -10.15
N ALA A 364 -12.83 3.53 -10.77
CA ALA A 364 -12.46 2.27 -10.12
C ALA A 364 -11.53 2.48 -8.92
N ALA A 365 -10.50 3.31 -9.10
CA ALA A 365 -9.49 3.63 -8.08
C ALA A 365 -10.01 4.51 -6.92
N THR A 366 -11.13 5.21 -7.12
CA THR A 366 -11.69 6.19 -6.16
C THR A 366 -12.12 5.54 -4.84
N GLN A 367 -12.56 4.27 -4.88
CA GLN A 367 -12.86 3.45 -3.72
C GLN A 367 -13.98 3.96 -2.80
N THR A 368 -14.93 4.77 -3.29
CA THR A 368 -16.09 5.22 -2.50
C THR A 368 -17.37 4.47 -2.90
N SER A 369 -18.38 4.45 -2.02
CA SER A 369 -19.69 3.88 -2.37
C SER A 369 -20.32 4.59 -3.56
N ALA A 370 -20.16 5.93 -3.63
CA ALA A 370 -20.66 6.75 -4.72
C ALA A 370 -19.99 6.42 -6.06
N SER A 371 -18.66 6.20 -6.07
CA SER A 371 -17.96 5.85 -7.31
C SER A 371 -18.33 4.46 -7.83
N TRP A 372 -18.51 3.50 -6.91
CA TRP A 372 -18.96 2.15 -7.29
C TRP A 372 -20.39 2.13 -7.84
N GLU A 373 -21.31 2.87 -7.22
CA GLU A 373 -22.67 3.00 -7.73
C GLU A 373 -22.74 3.73 -9.07
N ALA A 374 -21.90 4.75 -9.27
CA ALA A 374 -21.76 5.42 -10.56
C ALA A 374 -21.23 4.44 -11.62
N ALA A 375 -20.25 3.59 -11.30
CA ALA A 375 -19.70 2.61 -12.23
C ALA A 375 -20.75 1.59 -12.70
N LEU A 376 -21.60 1.09 -11.78
CA LEU A 376 -22.68 0.15 -12.12
C LEU A 376 -23.78 0.77 -13.00
N GLU A 377 -23.91 2.09 -13.01
CA GLU A 377 -24.81 2.81 -13.94
C GLU A 377 -24.12 3.11 -15.29
N LEU A 378 -22.82 3.38 -15.27
CA LEU A 378 -22.03 3.70 -16.47
C LEU A 378 -21.67 2.48 -17.32
N LEU A 379 -21.72 1.28 -16.75
CA LEU A 379 -21.29 0.02 -17.37
C LEU A 379 -22.42 -1.01 -17.38
N ASP A 380 -22.81 -1.45 -18.57
CA ASP A 380 -23.79 -2.51 -18.75
C ASP A 380 -23.08 -3.86 -18.93
N PHE A 381 -23.04 -4.65 -17.86
CA PHE A 381 -22.38 -5.97 -17.82
C PHE A 381 -23.04 -7.02 -18.74
N SER A 382 -24.23 -6.73 -19.29
CA SER A 382 -24.90 -7.58 -20.28
C SER A 382 -24.62 -7.18 -21.73
N ASN A 383 -23.93 -6.06 -21.93
CA ASN A 383 -23.63 -5.53 -23.26
C ASN A 383 -22.21 -5.93 -23.70
N ASP A 384 -22.15 -6.85 -24.67
CA ASP A 384 -20.88 -7.34 -25.24
C ASP A 384 -20.06 -6.23 -25.93
N ASP A 385 -20.70 -5.16 -26.44
CA ASP A 385 -19.99 -4.02 -27.05
C ASP A 385 -19.15 -3.25 -26.02
N GLN A 386 -19.49 -3.34 -24.73
CA GLN A 386 -18.74 -2.71 -23.64
C GLN A 386 -17.71 -3.63 -23.00
N ALA A 387 -17.54 -4.86 -23.48
CA ALA A 387 -16.71 -5.89 -22.82
C ALA A 387 -15.28 -5.40 -22.51
N GLU A 388 -14.59 -4.76 -23.46
CA GLU A 388 -13.23 -4.26 -23.24
C GLU A 388 -13.18 -3.17 -22.16
N THR A 389 -14.17 -2.27 -22.14
CA THR A 389 -14.25 -1.20 -21.14
C THR A 389 -14.53 -1.75 -19.75
N ILE A 390 -15.41 -2.77 -19.67
CA ILE A 390 -15.72 -3.46 -18.42
C ILE A 390 -14.50 -4.23 -17.91
N GLU A 391 -13.77 -4.93 -18.79
CA GLU A 391 -12.53 -5.62 -18.42
C GLU A 391 -11.51 -4.64 -17.83
N LYS A 392 -11.28 -3.49 -18.46
CA LYS A 392 -10.36 -2.46 -17.94
C LYS A 392 -10.79 -1.96 -16.56
N PHE A 393 -12.07 -1.65 -16.40
CA PHE A 393 -12.63 -1.22 -15.10
C PHE A 393 -12.41 -2.29 -14.01
N LEU A 394 -12.69 -3.56 -14.32
CA LEU A 394 -12.54 -4.68 -13.38
C LEU A 394 -11.08 -4.93 -13.01
N VAL A 395 -10.16 -4.85 -13.99
CA VAL A 395 -8.71 -4.96 -13.74
C VAL A 395 -8.26 -3.87 -12.77
N ASN A 396 -8.67 -2.63 -12.99
CA ASN A 396 -8.31 -1.52 -12.10
C ASN A 396 -8.91 -1.69 -10.69
N ALA A 397 -10.18 -2.10 -10.63
CA ALA A 397 -10.87 -2.37 -9.37
C ALA A 397 -10.26 -3.51 -8.54
N ALA A 398 -9.42 -4.37 -9.14
CA ALA A 398 -8.69 -5.45 -8.48
C ALA A 398 -7.50 -4.95 -7.65
N PHE A 399 -7.03 -3.71 -7.87
CA PHE A 399 -5.92 -3.07 -7.15
C PHE A 399 -6.39 -2.20 -5.97
N ASN A 400 -7.69 -2.17 -5.67
CA ASN A 400 -8.22 -1.37 -4.57
C ASN A 400 -7.60 -1.81 -3.24
N SER A 401 -7.03 -0.86 -2.50
CA SER A 401 -6.23 -1.09 -1.29
C SER A 401 -7.07 -1.41 -0.05
N HIS A 402 -8.32 -0.96 0.02
CA HIS A 402 -9.21 -1.12 1.18
C HIS A 402 -10.64 -1.50 0.76
N PRO A 403 -10.85 -2.68 0.13
CA PRO A 403 -12.17 -3.12 -0.29
C PRO A 403 -13.12 -3.36 0.90
N THR A 404 -14.42 -3.15 0.68
CA THR A 404 -15.47 -3.37 1.69
C THR A 404 -16.23 -4.66 1.44
N GLU A 405 -16.81 -5.24 2.50
CA GLU A 405 -17.66 -6.44 2.40
C GLU A 405 -18.83 -6.24 1.43
N ALA A 406 -19.44 -5.05 1.42
CA ALA A 406 -20.52 -4.71 0.50
C ALA A 406 -20.10 -4.73 -0.98
N LYS A 407 -18.85 -4.32 -1.29
CA LYS A 407 -18.30 -4.41 -2.65
C LYS A 407 -18.11 -5.88 -3.06
N ILE A 408 -17.57 -6.71 -2.18
CA ILE A 408 -17.37 -8.15 -2.43
C ILE A 408 -18.70 -8.83 -2.71
N GLN A 409 -19.72 -8.59 -1.88
CA GLN A 409 -21.05 -9.16 -2.07
C GLN A 409 -21.64 -8.75 -3.42
N LYS A 410 -21.60 -7.46 -3.77
CA LYS A 410 -22.13 -6.97 -5.07
C LYS A 410 -21.43 -7.62 -6.27
N ILE A 411 -20.10 -7.76 -6.23
CA ILE A 411 -19.34 -8.44 -7.30
C ILE A 411 -19.71 -9.92 -7.37
N PHE A 412 -19.87 -10.57 -6.21
CA PHE A 412 -20.26 -11.97 -6.14
C PHE A 412 -21.68 -12.21 -6.68
N ASP A 413 -22.61 -11.29 -6.41
CA ASP A 413 -23.97 -11.35 -6.94
C ASP A 413 -24.00 -11.28 -8.48
N LEU A 414 -23.09 -10.51 -9.11
CA LEU A 414 -22.95 -10.47 -10.58
C LEU A 414 -22.56 -11.84 -11.16
N ILE A 415 -21.68 -12.56 -10.47
CA ILE A 415 -21.24 -13.91 -10.86
C ILE A 415 -22.39 -14.91 -10.68
N GLN A 416 -23.03 -14.92 -9.50
CA GLN A 416 -24.11 -15.87 -9.20
C GLN A 416 -25.35 -15.63 -10.05
N GLY A 417 -25.68 -14.36 -10.32
CA GLY A 417 -26.83 -13.96 -11.11
C GLY A 417 -26.68 -14.24 -12.61
N LYS A 418 -25.50 -14.66 -13.08
CA LYS A 418 -25.18 -14.84 -14.51
C LYS A 418 -25.55 -13.63 -15.36
N GLN A 419 -25.38 -12.43 -14.81
CA GLN A 419 -25.70 -11.18 -15.49
C GLN A 419 -24.67 -10.80 -16.56
N VAL A 420 -23.48 -11.39 -16.48
CA VAL A 420 -22.40 -11.22 -17.46
C VAL A 420 -22.54 -12.27 -18.56
N THR A 421 -22.75 -11.83 -19.80
CA THR A 421 -22.87 -12.71 -20.98
C THR A 421 -21.51 -13.06 -21.57
N ASN A 422 -20.60 -12.09 -21.62
CA ASN A 422 -19.29 -12.24 -22.24
C ASN A 422 -18.35 -13.10 -21.39
N GLU A 423 -17.79 -14.16 -21.98
CA GLU A 423 -16.91 -15.11 -21.30
C GLU A 423 -15.59 -14.49 -20.80
N ASN A 424 -15.02 -13.51 -21.53
CA ASN A 424 -13.79 -12.85 -21.12
C ASN A 424 -14.05 -11.95 -19.92
N VAL A 425 -15.16 -11.21 -19.93
CA VAL A 425 -15.61 -10.41 -18.78
C VAL A 425 -15.86 -11.31 -17.56
N GLN A 426 -16.46 -12.50 -17.73
CA GLN A 426 -16.65 -13.45 -16.62
C GLN A 426 -15.31 -13.89 -16.00
N LYS A 427 -14.31 -14.22 -16.82
CA LYS A 427 -12.97 -14.61 -16.35
C LYS A 427 -12.28 -13.44 -15.61
N THR A 428 -12.36 -12.22 -16.16
CA THR A 428 -11.79 -11.03 -15.53
C THR A 428 -12.51 -10.68 -14.23
N LEU A 429 -13.84 -10.80 -14.18
CA LEU A 429 -14.63 -10.60 -12.96
C LEU A 429 -14.23 -11.56 -11.84
N ALA A 430 -13.98 -12.83 -12.18
CA ALA A 430 -13.50 -13.84 -11.25
C ALA A 430 -12.09 -13.52 -10.71
N LEU A 431 -11.16 -13.11 -11.59
CA LEU A 431 -9.82 -12.66 -11.20
C LEU A 431 -9.88 -11.44 -10.26
N SER A 432 -10.71 -10.46 -10.58
CA SER A 432 -10.88 -9.23 -9.79
C SER A 432 -11.54 -9.49 -8.44
N LEU A 433 -12.56 -10.36 -8.39
CA LEU A 433 -13.15 -10.80 -7.12
C LEU A 433 -12.11 -11.52 -6.27
N GLY A 434 -11.31 -12.41 -6.87
CA GLY A 434 -10.27 -13.14 -6.15
C GLY A 434 -9.23 -12.22 -5.52
N SER A 435 -8.75 -11.21 -6.28
CA SER A 435 -7.84 -10.19 -5.75
C SER A 435 -8.46 -9.37 -4.62
N THR A 436 -9.72 -8.95 -4.80
CA THR A 436 -10.45 -8.17 -3.80
C THR A 436 -10.59 -8.95 -2.49
N VAL A 437 -10.90 -10.25 -2.56
CA VAL A 437 -10.98 -11.13 -1.38
C VAL A 437 -9.60 -11.31 -0.74
N LYS A 438 -8.53 -11.50 -1.53
CA LYS A 438 -7.17 -11.60 -1.00
C LYS A 438 -6.80 -10.37 -0.19
N ILE A 439 -6.99 -9.17 -0.74
CA ILE A 439 -6.70 -7.90 -0.06
C ILE A 439 -7.56 -7.74 1.19
N TYR A 440 -8.87 -8.00 1.10
CA TYR A 440 -9.78 -7.92 2.26
C TYR A 440 -9.36 -8.86 3.40
N CYS A 441 -8.92 -10.08 3.08
CA CYS A 441 -8.43 -11.04 4.07
C CYS A 441 -7.08 -10.64 4.67
N SER A 442 -6.27 -9.84 3.97
CA SER A 442 -4.98 -9.33 4.45
C SER A 442 -5.09 -8.15 5.42
N ILE A 443 -6.25 -7.49 5.49
CA ILE A 443 -6.47 -6.36 6.43
C ILE A 443 -6.66 -6.87 7.87
N SER A 444 -7.47 -7.91 8.09
CA SER A 444 -7.63 -8.53 9.41
C SER A 444 -8.18 -9.97 9.34
N GLU A 445 -7.86 -10.79 10.35
CA GLU A 445 -8.39 -12.16 10.47
C GLU A 445 -9.92 -12.19 10.69
N GLU A 446 -10.48 -11.18 11.35
CA GLU A 446 -11.93 -11.06 11.57
C GLU A 446 -12.66 -10.86 10.24
N GLN A 447 -12.16 -9.99 9.37
CA GLN A 447 -12.70 -9.79 8.02
C GLN A 447 -12.57 -11.05 7.16
N CYS A 448 -11.44 -11.76 7.24
CA CYS A 448 -11.26 -13.04 6.55
C CYS A 448 -12.28 -14.11 7.01
N SER A 449 -12.79 -13.99 8.24
CA SER A 449 -13.75 -14.92 8.83
C SER A 449 -15.22 -14.59 8.50
N SER A 450 -15.49 -13.55 7.72
CA SER A 450 -16.84 -13.12 7.33
C SER A 450 -17.58 -14.20 6.53
N GLN A 451 -18.91 -14.15 6.56
CA GLN A 451 -19.72 -15.14 5.85
C GLN A 451 -19.59 -14.99 4.33
N VAL A 452 -19.52 -13.76 3.83
CA VAL A 452 -19.38 -13.47 2.39
C VAL A 452 -18.09 -14.10 1.83
N VAL A 453 -16.97 -14.01 2.56
CA VAL A 453 -15.71 -14.63 2.13
C VAL A 453 -15.84 -16.16 2.08
N LYS A 454 -16.46 -16.77 3.09
CA LYS A 454 -16.68 -18.23 3.13
C LYS A 454 -17.53 -18.70 1.96
N ASP A 455 -18.62 -17.98 1.65
CA ASP A 455 -19.52 -18.29 0.55
C ASP A 455 -18.80 -18.21 -0.81
N VAL A 456 -17.94 -17.20 -1.00
CA VAL A 456 -17.11 -17.06 -2.21
C VAL A 456 -16.12 -18.22 -2.35
N LEU A 457 -15.41 -18.55 -1.27
CA LEU A 457 -14.43 -19.65 -1.28
C LEU A 457 -15.09 -21.00 -1.56
N GLU A 458 -16.24 -21.27 -0.93
CA GLU A 458 -17.01 -22.49 -1.14
C GLU A 458 -17.53 -22.59 -2.58
N HIS A 459 -18.08 -21.49 -3.11
CA HIS A 459 -18.56 -21.43 -4.49
C HIS A 459 -17.48 -21.83 -5.50
N PHE A 460 -16.30 -21.19 -5.45
CA PHE A 460 -15.24 -21.51 -6.41
C PHE A 460 -14.59 -22.86 -6.16
N THR A 461 -14.45 -23.30 -4.89
CA THR A 461 -13.92 -24.64 -4.59
C THR A 461 -14.84 -25.73 -5.13
N SER A 462 -16.16 -25.56 -4.99
CA SER A 462 -17.15 -26.48 -5.59
C SER A 462 -17.13 -26.43 -7.12
N GLY A 463 -16.86 -25.25 -7.70
CA GLY A 463 -16.73 -25.05 -9.14
C GLY A 463 -15.60 -25.85 -9.79
N LEU A 464 -14.53 -26.15 -9.04
CA LEU A 464 -13.43 -27.01 -9.52
C LEU A 464 -13.84 -28.46 -9.82
N ILE A 465 -14.95 -28.94 -9.23
CA ILE A 465 -15.45 -30.31 -9.38
C ILE A 465 -16.58 -30.36 -10.44
N SER A 466 -16.92 -29.23 -11.06
CA SER A 466 -17.97 -29.16 -12.07
C SER A 466 -17.61 -29.94 -13.34
N ASP A 467 -18.61 -30.59 -13.94
CA ASP A 467 -18.45 -31.23 -15.26
C ASP A 467 -18.17 -30.20 -16.38
N ASN A 468 -18.57 -28.94 -16.17
CA ASN A 468 -18.36 -27.87 -17.13
C ASN A 468 -16.92 -27.33 -17.05
N ARG A 469 -16.17 -27.47 -18.14
CA ARG A 469 -14.79 -27.00 -18.29
C ARG A 469 -14.64 -25.49 -18.00
N ASP A 470 -15.54 -24.66 -18.50
CA ASP A 470 -15.46 -23.20 -18.32
C ASP A 470 -15.74 -22.79 -16.87
N THR A 471 -16.63 -23.53 -16.18
CA THR A 471 -16.86 -23.32 -14.75
C THR A 471 -15.60 -23.65 -13.94
N ARG A 472 -14.91 -24.76 -14.27
CA ARG A 472 -13.62 -25.12 -13.65
C ARG A 472 -12.56 -24.04 -13.92
N LEU A 473 -12.49 -23.53 -15.15
CA LEU A 473 -11.54 -22.48 -15.53
C LEU A 473 -11.79 -21.17 -14.79
N VAL A 474 -13.04 -20.70 -14.71
CA VAL A 474 -13.42 -19.50 -13.96
C VAL A 474 -13.09 -19.65 -12.48
N ALA A 475 -13.36 -20.83 -11.90
CA ALA A 475 -13.00 -21.14 -10.53
C ALA A 475 -11.48 -21.12 -10.30
N LEU A 476 -10.68 -21.72 -11.19
CA LEU A 476 -9.22 -21.68 -11.11
C LEU A 476 -8.69 -20.24 -11.14
N TYR A 477 -9.21 -19.40 -12.02
CA TYR A 477 -8.81 -18.00 -12.10
C TYR A 477 -9.14 -17.21 -10.82
N ALA A 478 -10.35 -17.36 -10.28
CA ALA A 478 -10.66 -16.74 -8.99
C ALA A 478 -9.71 -17.23 -7.89
N LEU A 479 -9.54 -18.55 -7.77
CA LEU A 479 -8.74 -19.16 -6.71
C LEU A 479 -7.25 -18.86 -6.83
N LYS A 480 -6.73 -18.65 -8.05
CA LYS A 480 -5.37 -18.19 -8.31
C LYS A 480 -5.08 -16.85 -7.65
N ASN A 481 -5.96 -15.85 -7.82
CA ASN A 481 -5.79 -14.54 -7.19
C ASN A 481 -6.16 -14.53 -5.69
N VAL A 482 -7.07 -15.40 -5.25
CA VAL A 482 -7.41 -15.56 -3.82
C VAL A 482 -6.23 -16.11 -3.01
N ALA A 483 -5.57 -17.16 -3.53
CA ALA A 483 -4.39 -17.82 -2.95
C ALA A 483 -4.50 -18.10 -1.42
N ARG A 484 -5.62 -18.67 -0.96
CA ARG A 484 -5.84 -18.97 0.46
C ARG A 484 -5.50 -20.42 0.79
N PRO A 485 -4.79 -20.71 1.92
CA PRO A 485 -4.35 -22.07 2.24
C PRO A 485 -5.44 -23.15 2.19
N SER A 486 -6.69 -22.79 2.52
CA SER A 486 -7.84 -23.70 2.49
C SER A 486 -8.21 -24.22 1.10
N THR A 487 -7.83 -23.52 0.03
CA THR A 487 -8.20 -23.88 -1.36
C THR A 487 -7.10 -24.70 -2.05
N MET A 488 -5.87 -24.66 -1.53
CA MET A 488 -4.71 -25.39 -2.06
C MET A 488 -4.95 -26.89 -2.30
N PRO A 489 -5.59 -27.65 -1.38
CA PRO A 489 -5.82 -29.09 -1.61
C PRO A 489 -6.74 -29.37 -2.79
N ALA A 490 -7.73 -28.51 -3.04
CA ALA A 490 -8.66 -28.68 -4.16
C ALA A 490 -7.98 -28.37 -5.51
N ILE A 491 -7.13 -27.35 -5.55
CA ILE A 491 -6.33 -27.01 -6.74
C ILE A 491 -5.34 -28.15 -7.05
N LEU A 492 -4.65 -28.69 -6.04
CA LEU A 492 -3.73 -29.81 -6.22
C LEU A 492 -4.44 -31.08 -6.70
N ALA A 493 -5.66 -31.35 -6.22
CA ALA A 493 -6.45 -32.49 -6.70
C ALA A 493 -6.75 -32.37 -8.19
N LEU A 494 -7.14 -31.18 -8.66
CA LEU A 494 -7.33 -30.92 -10.09
C LEU A 494 -6.02 -31.09 -10.87
N ALA A 495 -4.92 -30.48 -10.41
CA ALA A 495 -3.61 -30.58 -11.07
C ALA A 495 -3.10 -32.03 -11.18
N LYS A 496 -3.51 -32.91 -10.26
CA LYS A 496 -3.10 -34.31 -10.25
C LYS A 496 -4.00 -35.19 -11.12
N ASP A 497 -5.31 -35.07 -10.96
CA ASP A 497 -6.27 -36.11 -11.36
C ASP A 497 -7.10 -35.74 -12.61
N ASP A 498 -7.12 -34.48 -13.07
CA ASP A 498 -7.93 -34.05 -14.22
C ASP A 498 -7.45 -34.64 -15.57
N GLU A 499 -8.34 -34.76 -16.54
CA GLU A 499 -8.01 -35.26 -17.88
C GLU A 499 -7.50 -34.14 -18.80
N ASP A 500 -7.94 -32.89 -18.57
CA ASP A 500 -7.58 -31.73 -19.39
C ASP A 500 -6.19 -31.18 -18.99
N MET A 501 -5.20 -31.38 -19.86
CA MET A 501 -3.82 -30.92 -19.63
C MET A 501 -3.70 -29.39 -19.52
N ASP A 502 -4.57 -28.62 -20.19
CA ASP A 502 -4.55 -27.16 -20.11
C ASP A 502 -5.02 -26.70 -18.74
N LEU A 503 -6.06 -27.34 -18.20
CA LEU A 503 -6.51 -27.08 -16.82
C LEU A 503 -5.47 -27.52 -15.79
N ILE A 504 -4.76 -28.63 -16.02
CA ILE A 504 -3.64 -29.06 -15.16
C ILE A 504 -2.51 -28.02 -15.16
N GLU A 505 -2.14 -27.48 -16.32
CA GLU A 505 -1.11 -26.44 -16.42
C GLU A 505 -1.52 -25.20 -15.65
N ILE A 506 -2.75 -24.71 -15.83
CA ILE A 506 -3.28 -23.54 -15.14
C ILE A 506 -3.38 -23.77 -13.62
N ALA A 507 -3.81 -24.96 -13.18
CA ALA A 507 -3.88 -25.30 -11.76
C ALA A 507 -2.50 -25.39 -11.10
N THR A 508 -1.51 -25.95 -11.83
CA THR A 508 -0.13 -25.99 -11.35
C THR A 508 0.45 -24.58 -11.25
N ASP A 509 0.21 -23.74 -12.25
CA ASP A 509 0.63 -22.35 -12.27
C ASP A 509 -0.09 -21.52 -11.18
N ALA A 510 -1.35 -21.80 -10.88
CA ALA A 510 -2.09 -21.12 -9.82
C ALA A 510 -1.47 -21.31 -8.43
N MET A 511 -0.80 -22.44 -8.18
CA MET A 511 -0.09 -22.71 -6.94
C MET A 511 1.13 -21.80 -6.72
N SER A 512 1.65 -21.12 -7.76
CA SER A 512 2.77 -20.16 -7.62
C SER A 512 2.42 -18.94 -6.78
N GLN A 513 1.13 -18.59 -6.68
CA GLN A 513 0.64 -17.42 -5.95
C GLN A 513 0.55 -17.63 -4.43
N PHE A 514 0.77 -18.85 -3.96
CA PHE A 514 0.71 -19.21 -2.55
C PHE A 514 2.03 -18.93 -1.84
N ASP A 515 1.93 -18.53 -0.58
CA ASP A 515 3.08 -18.29 0.29
C ASP A 515 3.79 -19.60 0.65
N GLU A 516 5.06 -19.50 1.03
CA GLU A 516 5.93 -20.67 1.29
C GLU A 516 5.35 -21.59 2.38
N GLU A 517 4.63 -21.04 3.37
CA GLU A 517 4.02 -21.80 4.46
C GLU A 517 2.92 -22.78 3.98
N CYS A 518 2.37 -22.56 2.79
CA CYS A 518 1.36 -23.44 2.20
C CYS A 518 1.96 -24.77 1.69
N PHE A 519 3.28 -24.82 1.45
CA PHE A 519 3.98 -25.97 0.87
C PHE A 519 4.34 -26.99 1.96
N THR A 520 3.30 -27.65 2.47
CA THR A 520 3.45 -28.72 3.46
C THR A 520 3.97 -30.02 2.82
N PRO A 521 4.51 -30.98 3.62
CA PRO A 521 4.93 -32.28 3.10
C PRO A 521 3.82 -33.08 2.39
N ALA A 522 2.54 -32.77 2.63
CA ALA A 522 1.43 -33.36 1.87
C ALA A 522 1.33 -32.79 0.46
N ILE A 523 1.46 -31.47 0.32
CA ILE A 523 1.46 -30.76 -0.96
C ILE A 523 2.68 -31.16 -1.79
N ASN A 524 3.88 -31.14 -1.19
CA ASN A 524 5.12 -31.50 -1.87
C ASN A 524 5.09 -32.95 -2.39
N ARG A 525 4.44 -33.89 -1.68
CA ARG A 525 4.24 -35.25 -2.19
C ARG A 525 3.37 -35.30 -3.45
N GLY A 526 2.34 -34.45 -3.52
CA GLY A 526 1.50 -34.31 -4.72
C GLY A 526 2.30 -33.77 -5.91
N LEU A 527 3.03 -32.67 -5.70
CA LEU A 527 3.89 -32.07 -6.73
C LEU A 527 5.01 -33.02 -7.19
N ASN A 528 5.62 -33.77 -6.27
CA ASN A 528 6.60 -34.81 -6.61
C ASN A 528 5.97 -35.91 -7.50
N SER A 529 4.71 -36.30 -7.25
CA SER A 529 4.03 -37.27 -8.12
C SER A 529 3.86 -36.75 -9.55
N ILE A 530 3.57 -35.46 -9.69
CA ILE A 530 3.46 -34.77 -10.99
C ILE A 530 4.83 -34.72 -11.68
N TYR A 531 5.87 -34.25 -10.99
CA TYR A 531 7.23 -34.13 -11.55
C TYR A 531 7.82 -35.47 -12.00
N HIS A 532 7.76 -36.47 -11.12
CA HIS A 532 8.32 -37.81 -11.36
C HIS A 532 7.41 -38.72 -12.18
N GLN A 533 6.18 -38.29 -12.49
CA GLN A 533 5.21 -39.06 -13.28
C GLN A 533 4.89 -40.43 -12.67
N ASN A 534 4.78 -40.52 -11.33
CA ASN A 534 4.60 -41.79 -10.62
C ASN A 534 3.27 -42.47 -10.96
N ASP A 535 2.21 -41.67 -11.11
CA ASP A 535 0.84 -42.15 -11.33
C ASP A 535 0.46 -42.13 -12.83
N ARG A 536 0.88 -41.09 -13.56
CA ARG A 536 0.58 -40.87 -14.99
C ARG A 536 1.61 -39.98 -15.66
N ARG A 537 1.52 -39.85 -16.99
CA ARG A 537 2.30 -38.89 -17.76
C ARG A 537 1.71 -37.48 -17.67
N TYR A 538 2.60 -36.51 -17.65
CA TYR A 538 2.34 -35.06 -17.60
C TYR A 538 3.20 -34.35 -18.65
N ALA A 539 2.71 -33.21 -19.16
CA ALA A 539 3.48 -32.36 -20.06
C ALA A 539 4.75 -31.82 -19.39
N ASN A 540 5.80 -31.57 -20.16
CA ASN A 540 7.08 -31.10 -19.60
C ASN A 540 6.94 -29.74 -18.89
N VAL A 541 6.11 -28.83 -19.40
CA VAL A 541 5.87 -27.52 -18.79
C VAL A 541 5.26 -27.65 -17.39
N VAL A 542 4.30 -28.57 -17.22
CA VAL A 542 3.68 -28.87 -15.92
C VAL A 542 4.69 -29.45 -14.94
N ARG A 543 5.54 -30.38 -15.41
CA ARG A 543 6.59 -30.99 -14.59
C ARG A 543 7.62 -29.96 -14.17
N VAL A 544 8.04 -29.08 -15.08
CA VAL A 544 8.95 -27.97 -14.77
C VAL A 544 8.33 -27.08 -13.69
N ALA A 545 7.07 -26.66 -13.87
CA ALA A 545 6.36 -25.85 -12.88
C ALA A 545 6.28 -26.54 -11.51
N ALA A 546 5.99 -27.85 -11.46
CA ALA A 546 6.01 -28.60 -10.21
C ALA A 546 7.40 -28.62 -9.55
N ALA A 547 8.47 -28.79 -10.33
CA ALA A 547 9.85 -28.75 -9.83
C ALA A 547 10.24 -27.36 -9.31
N THR A 548 9.89 -26.29 -10.02
CA THR A 548 10.21 -24.92 -9.58
C THR A 548 9.47 -24.56 -8.30
N LEU A 549 8.21 -24.99 -8.15
CA LEU A 549 7.46 -24.82 -6.91
C LEU A 549 8.13 -25.56 -5.74
N ILE A 550 8.49 -26.84 -5.91
CA ILE A 550 9.15 -27.61 -4.84
C ILE A 550 10.50 -26.99 -4.47
N LEU A 551 11.35 -26.68 -5.47
CA LEU A 551 12.69 -26.16 -5.24
C LEU A 551 12.67 -24.75 -4.62
N GLY A 552 11.68 -23.92 -4.98
CA GLY A 552 11.59 -22.54 -4.54
C GLY A 552 10.77 -22.33 -3.25
N LYS A 553 9.88 -23.25 -2.88
CA LYS A 553 8.95 -23.10 -1.76
C LYS A 553 9.10 -24.26 -0.76
N ASN A 554 10.01 -24.11 0.21
CA ASN A 554 10.27 -25.06 1.29
C ASN A 554 10.59 -26.51 0.84
N PRO A 555 11.68 -26.74 0.09
CA PRO A 555 12.11 -28.09 -0.29
C PRO A 555 12.65 -28.88 0.91
N SER A 556 12.40 -30.19 0.94
CA SER A 556 13.18 -31.09 1.80
C SER A 556 14.47 -31.52 1.11
N LEU A 557 15.48 -31.94 1.90
CA LEU A 557 16.73 -32.47 1.36
C LEU A 557 16.50 -33.62 0.37
N GLN A 558 15.54 -34.49 0.65
CA GLN A 558 15.20 -35.62 -0.24
C GLN A 558 14.54 -35.15 -1.54
N ASP A 559 13.73 -34.10 -1.51
CA ASP A 559 13.14 -33.53 -2.73
C ASP A 559 14.23 -33.06 -3.69
N VAL A 560 15.21 -32.30 -3.18
CA VAL A 560 16.32 -31.79 -4.00
C VAL A 560 17.15 -32.93 -4.58
N ILE A 561 17.50 -33.93 -3.76
CA ILE A 561 18.29 -35.09 -4.20
C ILE A 561 17.55 -35.87 -5.30
N ASN A 562 16.26 -36.14 -5.12
CA ASN A 562 15.45 -36.89 -6.08
C ASN A 562 15.33 -36.14 -7.41
N ILE A 563 15.07 -34.83 -7.36
CA ILE A 563 15.02 -33.98 -8.55
C ILE A 563 16.38 -34.01 -9.26
N ALA A 564 17.47 -33.72 -8.54
CA ALA A 564 18.81 -33.62 -9.13
C ALA A 564 19.31 -34.92 -9.78
N ILE A 565 19.08 -36.08 -9.14
CA ILE A 565 19.44 -37.39 -9.73
C ILE A 565 18.60 -37.64 -11.00
N SER A 566 17.32 -37.29 -10.96
CA SER A 566 16.41 -37.55 -12.08
C SER A 566 16.75 -36.76 -13.35
N ILE A 567 17.47 -35.63 -13.25
CA ILE A 567 17.89 -34.79 -14.40
C ILE A 567 18.68 -35.60 -15.43
N THR A 568 19.54 -36.53 -14.97
CA THR A 568 20.39 -37.35 -15.86
C THR A 568 19.62 -38.41 -16.64
N CYS A 569 18.40 -38.74 -16.21
CA CYS A 569 17.57 -39.78 -16.79
C CYS A 569 16.43 -39.21 -17.67
N GLN A 570 16.44 -37.90 -17.95
CA GLN A 570 15.39 -37.26 -18.74
C GLN A 570 15.66 -37.38 -20.25
N ASP A 571 14.61 -37.70 -21.00
CA ASP A 571 14.68 -37.79 -22.47
C ASP A 571 14.83 -36.40 -23.13
N SER A 572 14.25 -35.36 -22.52
CA SER A 572 14.32 -33.99 -23.03
C SER A 572 15.53 -33.24 -22.46
N HIS A 573 16.48 -32.89 -23.34
CA HIS A 573 17.65 -32.09 -22.98
C HIS A 573 17.27 -30.69 -22.47
N GLU A 574 16.29 -30.04 -23.09
CA GLU A 574 15.81 -28.72 -22.71
C GLU A 574 15.16 -28.73 -21.31
N PHE A 575 14.35 -29.75 -21.01
CA PHE A 575 13.77 -29.96 -19.69
C PHE A 575 14.86 -30.11 -18.61
N ALA A 576 15.83 -31.00 -18.84
CA ALA A 576 16.93 -31.25 -17.92
C ALA A 576 17.76 -29.98 -17.68
N LYS A 577 18.07 -29.25 -18.76
CA LYS A 577 18.83 -28.00 -18.72
C LYS A 577 18.10 -26.93 -17.91
N PHE A 578 16.81 -26.74 -18.12
CA PHE A 578 16.04 -25.72 -17.39
C PHE A 578 15.98 -26.03 -15.88
N VAL A 579 15.61 -27.26 -15.50
CA VAL A 579 15.50 -27.64 -14.08
C VAL A 579 16.85 -27.48 -13.38
N PHE A 580 17.94 -27.88 -14.04
CA PHE A 580 19.28 -27.67 -13.50
C PHE A 580 19.63 -26.18 -13.37
N ALA A 581 19.37 -25.37 -14.40
CA ALA A 581 19.63 -23.94 -14.37
C ALA A 581 18.86 -23.24 -13.25
N LYS A 582 17.57 -23.57 -13.07
CA LYS A 582 16.73 -23.04 -11.99
C LYS A 582 17.24 -23.45 -10.62
N MET A 583 17.62 -24.72 -10.43
CA MET A 583 18.20 -25.19 -9.17
C MET A 583 19.49 -24.44 -8.81
N MET A 584 20.37 -24.20 -9.81
CA MET A 584 21.60 -23.42 -9.62
C MET A 584 21.38 -21.92 -9.43
N LEU A 585 20.24 -21.40 -9.89
CA LEU A 585 19.82 -20.03 -9.66
C LEU A 585 19.38 -19.88 -8.19
N LEU A 586 18.43 -20.72 -7.77
CA LEU A 586 17.90 -20.75 -6.41
C LEU A 586 18.99 -21.01 -5.36
N SER A 587 20.02 -21.81 -5.68
CA SER A 587 21.13 -22.07 -4.76
C SER A 587 21.98 -20.82 -4.44
N LYS A 588 21.86 -19.74 -5.22
CA LYS A 588 22.62 -18.49 -5.02
C LYS A 588 21.84 -17.43 -4.25
N GLU A 589 20.57 -17.69 -3.97
CA GLU A 589 19.71 -16.76 -3.23
C GLU A 589 19.96 -16.86 -1.72
N ASP A 590 19.59 -15.82 -0.99
CA ASP A 590 19.68 -15.80 0.48
C ASP A 590 18.37 -16.30 1.10
N THR A 591 18.04 -17.57 0.85
CA THR A 591 16.78 -18.21 1.30
C THR A 591 17.02 -19.55 2.01
N GLN A 592 16.03 -20.01 2.78
CA GLN A 592 16.09 -21.33 3.43
C GLN A 592 16.16 -22.46 2.37
N ALA A 593 15.44 -22.31 1.26
CA ALA A 593 15.51 -23.23 0.13
C ALA A 593 16.93 -23.32 -0.45
N ALA A 594 17.62 -22.17 -0.60
CA ALA A 594 19.00 -22.13 -1.07
C ALA A 594 19.96 -22.91 -0.15
N ALA A 595 19.77 -22.82 1.17
CA ALA A 595 20.57 -23.56 2.14
C ALA A 595 20.41 -25.09 1.97
N VAL A 596 19.17 -25.57 1.81
CA VAL A 596 18.88 -27.00 1.57
C VAL A 596 19.44 -27.47 0.23
N ILE A 597 19.33 -26.64 -0.81
CA ILE A 597 19.89 -26.96 -2.13
C ILE A 597 21.41 -27.07 -2.05
N ASN A 598 22.09 -26.12 -1.41
CA ASN A 598 23.54 -26.15 -1.22
C ASN A 598 24.01 -27.36 -0.40
N GLU A 599 23.22 -27.80 0.60
CA GLU A 599 23.48 -29.04 1.33
C GLU A 599 23.41 -30.26 0.41
N ALA A 600 22.38 -30.36 -0.44
CA ALA A 600 22.23 -31.46 -1.40
C ALA A 600 23.37 -31.47 -2.44
N LEU A 601 23.76 -30.30 -2.94
CA LEU A 601 24.81 -30.14 -3.95
C LEU A 601 26.23 -30.41 -3.41
N ALA A 602 26.41 -30.53 -2.09
CA ALA A 602 27.69 -30.93 -1.50
C ALA A 602 28.03 -32.40 -1.79
N ASP A 603 27.03 -33.25 -2.08
CA ASP A 603 27.26 -34.65 -2.46
C ASP A 603 27.67 -34.75 -3.94
N THR A 604 28.85 -35.31 -4.18
CA THR A 604 29.38 -35.56 -5.54
C THR A 604 28.53 -36.51 -6.38
N MET A 605 27.69 -37.35 -5.77
CA MET A 605 26.74 -38.20 -6.52
C MET A 605 25.61 -37.36 -7.12
N VAL A 606 25.27 -36.24 -6.48
CA VAL A 606 24.22 -35.30 -6.89
C VAL A 606 24.80 -34.23 -7.80
N TYR A 607 25.95 -33.66 -7.44
CA TYR A 607 26.62 -32.61 -8.20
C TYR A 607 27.92 -33.13 -8.83
N ASN A 608 27.87 -33.43 -10.13
CA ASN A 608 29.02 -33.89 -10.90
C ASN A 608 28.94 -33.44 -12.35
N TYR A 609 30.00 -33.69 -13.10
CA TYR A 609 30.08 -33.29 -14.51
C TYR A 609 28.96 -33.89 -15.39
N ALA A 610 28.34 -35.01 -15.00
CA ALA A 610 27.24 -35.60 -15.76
C ALA A 610 25.93 -34.86 -15.52
N THR A 611 25.67 -34.42 -14.28
CA THR A 611 24.50 -33.59 -13.96
C THR A 611 24.63 -32.16 -14.52
N VAL A 612 25.85 -31.62 -14.55
CA VAL A 612 26.16 -30.28 -15.09
C VAL A 612 26.16 -30.22 -16.62
N ARG A 613 26.44 -31.34 -17.30
CA ARG A 613 26.53 -31.42 -18.78
C ARG A 613 25.15 -31.60 -19.43
N SER A 614 24.20 -30.75 -19.10
CA SER A 614 22.95 -30.64 -19.87
C SER A 614 23.18 -29.69 -21.06
N GLY A 615 23.09 -30.22 -22.28
CA GLY A 615 23.00 -29.40 -23.49
C GLY A 615 21.60 -28.78 -23.63
N GLY A 616 21.46 -27.76 -24.46
CA GLY A 616 20.19 -27.07 -24.72
C GLY A 616 20.27 -25.56 -24.52
N PHE A 617 19.21 -24.86 -24.90
CA PHE A 617 19.10 -23.41 -24.91
C PHE A 617 18.28 -22.83 -23.75
N SER A 618 17.49 -23.67 -23.07
CA SER A 618 16.71 -23.28 -21.90
C SER A 618 17.62 -22.75 -20.79
N ASN A 619 17.16 -21.74 -20.06
CA ASN A 619 17.96 -21.09 -19.03
C ASN A 619 17.10 -20.40 -17.97
N ALA A 620 17.70 -20.11 -16.82
CA ALA A 620 17.14 -19.32 -15.75
C ALA A 620 18.22 -18.33 -15.29
N TYR A 621 17.90 -17.03 -15.29
CA TYR A 621 18.87 -15.97 -15.04
C TYR A 621 18.28 -14.87 -14.17
N ARG A 622 19.03 -14.42 -13.16
CA ARG A 622 18.66 -13.29 -12.29
C ARG A 622 19.79 -12.27 -12.26
N SER A 623 19.42 -10.99 -12.26
CA SER A 623 20.33 -9.86 -12.10
C SER A 623 19.56 -8.66 -11.51
N PHE A 624 20.18 -7.48 -11.43
CA PHE A 624 19.61 -6.30 -10.81
C PHE A 624 19.46 -5.15 -11.80
N LEU A 625 18.28 -4.52 -11.80
CA LEU A 625 18.04 -3.25 -12.51
C LEU A 625 18.62 -2.06 -11.75
N ALA A 626 18.54 -2.11 -10.43
CA ALA A 626 19.10 -1.10 -9.56
C ALA A 626 19.42 -1.71 -8.19
N GLU A 627 20.56 -1.29 -7.63
CA GLU A 627 20.97 -1.58 -6.26
C GLU A 627 21.16 -0.25 -5.54
N MET A 628 20.31 0.04 -4.55
CA MET A 628 20.39 1.22 -3.68
C MET A 628 20.65 0.79 -2.24
N ASP A 629 21.06 1.72 -1.37
CA ASP A 629 21.45 1.42 0.01
C ASP A 629 20.37 0.68 0.82
N THR A 630 19.09 0.97 0.55
CA THR A 630 17.93 0.42 1.29
C THR A 630 16.97 -0.42 0.43
N THR A 631 17.20 -0.48 -0.88
CA THR A 631 16.25 -1.09 -1.83
C THR A 631 16.97 -1.67 -3.03
N THR A 632 16.65 -2.90 -3.39
CA THR A 632 17.15 -3.58 -4.60
C THR A 632 16.00 -3.89 -5.54
N ALA A 633 16.23 -3.76 -6.84
CA ALA A 633 15.26 -4.09 -7.88
C ALA A 633 15.80 -5.26 -8.73
N PRO A 634 15.60 -6.52 -8.31
CA PRO A 634 15.99 -7.67 -9.11
C PRO A 634 15.10 -7.83 -10.34
N PHE A 635 15.66 -8.40 -11.40
CA PHE A 635 14.89 -8.99 -12.48
C PHE A 635 15.31 -10.44 -12.70
N GLU A 636 14.35 -11.26 -13.11
CA GLU A 636 14.55 -12.66 -13.42
C GLU A 636 14.00 -12.99 -14.81
N LEU A 637 14.70 -13.86 -15.52
CA LEU A 637 14.37 -14.32 -16.86
C LEU A 637 14.48 -15.84 -16.90
N ASP A 638 13.33 -16.49 -16.99
CA ASP A 638 13.19 -17.93 -17.20
C ASP A 638 12.80 -18.21 -18.64
N MET A 639 13.57 -19.06 -19.33
CA MET A 639 13.32 -19.43 -20.72
C MET A 639 13.28 -20.94 -20.87
N GLN A 640 12.15 -21.45 -21.33
CA GLN A 640 11.92 -22.85 -21.64
C GLN A 640 11.78 -23.01 -23.15
N MET A 641 12.71 -23.75 -23.74
CA MET A 641 12.73 -24.04 -25.17
C MET A 641 12.16 -25.43 -25.45
N THR A 642 11.64 -25.59 -26.66
CA THR A 642 11.26 -26.88 -27.23
C THR A 642 12.52 -27.61 -27.72
N GLY A 643 12.41 -28.92 -27.98
CA GLY A 643 13.52 -29.69 -28.56
C GLY A 643 13.99 -29.17 -29.93
N SER A 644 13.12 -28.43 -30.64
CA SER A 644 13.38 -27.77 -31.92
C SER A 644 14.07 -26.40 -31.78
N GLY A 645 14.30 -25.93 -30.56
CA GLY A 645 14.90 -24.61 -30.28
C GLY A 645 13.93 -23.44 -30.41
N LEU A 646 12.61 -23.69 -30.39
CA LEU A 646 11.59 -22.65 -30.33
C LEU A 646 11.23 -22.32 -28.89
N LEU A 647 10.76 -21.10 -28.63
CA LEU A 647 10.37 -20.66 -27.29
C LEU A 647 9.01 -21.27 -26.90
N ARG A 648 8.97 -22.17 -25.92
CA ARG A 648 7.73 -22.72 -25.37
C ARG A 648 7.11 -21.80 -24.32
N LYS A 649 7.94 -21.32 -23.38
CA LYS A 649 7.53 -20.47 -22.26
C LYS A 649 8.68 -19.53 -21.88
N SER A 650 8.41 -18.24 -21.72
CA SER A 650 9.36 -17.26 -21.22
C SER A 650 8.69 -16.43 -20.13
N THR A 651 9.28 -16.40 -18.94
CA THR A 651 8.82 -15.57 -17.84
C THR A 651 9.86 -14.50 -17.57
N PHE A 652 9.44 -13.24 -17.56
CA PHE A 652 10.27 -12.10 -17.17
C PHE A 652 9.65 -11.39 -15.98
N ASP A 653 10.36 -11.40 -14.87
CA ASP A 653 9.89 -10.88 -13.59
C ASP A 653 10.73 -9.69 -13.16
N VAL A 654 10.06 -8.66 -12.64
CA VAL A 654 10.70 -7.51 -11.99
C VAL A 654 10.16 -7.42 -10.57
N GLY A 655 11.09 -7.56 -9.62
CA GLY A 655 10.82 -7.43 -8.19
C GLY A 655 11.36 -6.14 -7.62
N ILE A 656 10.90 -5.83 -6.41
CA ILE A 656 11.51 -4.85 -5.54
C ILE A 656 11.60 -5.40 -4.12
N ASP A 657 12.79 -5.33 -3.55
CA ASP A 657 13.06 -5.77 -2.19
C ASP A 657 13.40 -4.54 -1.34
N ALA A 658 12.59 -4.28 -0.30
CA ALA A 658 12.75 -3.14 0.59
C ALA A 658 12.37 -3.52 2.03
N ALA A 659 13.20 -3.14 3.00
CA ALA A 659 12.89 -3.22 4.43
C ALA A 659 12.32 -4.59 4.90
N ASN A 660 12.97 -5.69 4.49
CA ASN A 660 12.58 -7.10 4.76
C ASN A 660 11.27 -7.58 4.12
N ASP A 661 10.71 -6.81 3.18
CA ASP A 661 9.57 -7.21 2.36
C ASP A 661 9.99 -7.25 0.88
N SER A 662 9.36 -8.11 0.09
CA SER A 662 9.64 -8.30 -1.33
C SER A 662 8.34 -8.30 -2.13
N LEU A 663 8.32 -7.57 -3.25
CA LEU A 663 7.14 -7.50 -4.11
C LEU A 663 7.53 -7.68 -5.57
N THR A 664 6.93 -8.67 -6.23
CA THR A 664 6.92 -8.74 -7.69
C THR A 664 6.04 -7.60 -8.22
N LEU A 665 6.68 -6.60 -8.84
CA LEU A 665 6.00 -5.46 -9.44
C LEU A 665 5.28 -5.87 -10.71
N MET A 666 5.96 -6.66 -11.54
CA MET A 666 5.45 -7.12 -12.82
C MET A 666 6.07 -8.45 -13.19
N GLU A 667 5.25 -9.35 -13.70
CA GLU A 667 5.63 -10.61 -14.33
C GLU A 667 4.99 -10.63 -15.72
N VAL A 668 5.80 -10.83 -16.74
CA VAL A 668 5.36 -10.96 -18.13
C VAL A 668 5.70 -12.37 -18.60
N LEU A 669 4.65 -13.13 -18.87
CA LEU A 669 4.73 -14.48 -19.38
C LEU A 669 4.38 -14.49 -20.86
N ILE A 670 5.30 -14.98 -21.69
CA ILE A 670 5.04 -15.31 -23.09
C ILE A 670 4.99 -16.83 -23.20
N PHE A 671 3.94 -17.34 -23.83
CA PHE A 671 3.79 -18.77 -24.05
C PHE A 671 3.45 -19.04 -25.52
N SER A 672 3.95 -20.16 -26.02
CA SER A 672 3.58 -20.69 -27.33
C SER A 672 3.37 -22.21 -27.26
N ARG A 673 2.57 -22.77 -28.15
CA ARG A 673 2.32 -24.20 -28.30
C ARG A 673 2.09 -24.51 -29.78
N GLY A 674 2.52 -25.67 -30.26
CA GLY A 674 2.18 -26.17 -31.60
C GLY A 674 2.79 -25.36 -32.74
N LEU A 675 3.86 -24.60 -32.48
CA LEU A 675 4.59 -23.89 -33.53
C LEU A 675 5.52 -24.82 -34.31
N GLU A 676 5.92 -25.94 -33.69
CA GLU A 676 6.81 -26.96 -34.24
C GLU A 676 6.26 -27.59 -35.52
N SER A 677 4.93 -27.73 -35.62
CA SER A 677 4.27 -28.26 -36.81
C SER A 677 4.53 -27.42 -38.07
N PHE A 678 4.80 -26.12 -37.91
CA PHE A 678 5.15 -25.23 -39.04
C PHE A 678 6.59 -25.42 -39.51
N PHE A 679 7.47 -25.88 -38.63
CA PHE A 679 8.87 -26.16 -38.95
C PHE A 679 9.08 -27.62 -39.40
N GLY A 680 8.01 -28.42 -39.47
CA GLY A 680 8.04 -29.78 -40.00
C GLY A 680 8.58 -30.82 -39.01
N GLU A 681 8.57 -30.52 -37.71
CA GLU A 681 8.99 -31.43 -36.65
C GLU A 681 7.79 -31.97 -35.85
N ASP A 682 7.76 -33.29 -35.66
CA ASP A 682 6.70 -34.01 -34.97
C ASP A 682 7.17 -34.29 -33.52
N THR A 683 6.91 -33.35 -32.61
CA THR A 683 7.41 -33.39 -31.23
C THR A 683 6.46 -34.06 -30.24
N GLY A 684 5.31 -34.55 -30.70
CA GLY A 684 4.31 -35.22 -29.85
C GLY A 684 3.47 -34.29 -28.97
N ASP A 685 3.59 -32.96 -29.13
CA ASP A 685 2.64 -31.98 -28.57
C ASP A 685 1.45 -31.87 -29.54
N GLU A 686 0.44 -32.71 -29.35
CA GLU A 686 -0.82 -32.67 -30.12
C GLU A 686 -1.66 -31.47 -29.66
N GLY A 687 -1.34 -30.27 -30.17
CA GLY A 687 -2.06 -29.04 -29.85
C GLY A 687 -2.12 -28.06 -31.03
N GLU A 688 -3.24 -27.33 -31.14
CA GLU A 688 -3.35 -26.26 -32.11
C GLU A 688 -2.34 -25.14 -31.83
N ALA A 689 -1.73 -24.62 -32.89
CA ALA A 689 -0.74 -23.55 -32.82
C ALA A 689 -1.30 -22.32 -32.12
N THR A 690 -0.81 -22.03 -30.92
CA THR A 690 -1.34 -20.97 -30.06
C THR A 690 -0.19 -20.20 -29.44
N ALA A 691 -0.26 -18.88 -29.42
CA ALA A 691 0.65 -18.06 -28.63
C ALA A 691 -0.08 -16.92 -27.95
N GLY A 692 0.45 -16.48 -26.82
CA GLY A 692 -0.13 -15.41 -26.05
C GLY A 692 0.82 -14.83 -25.03
N ILE A 693 0.31 -13.78 -24.38
CA ILE A 693 0.95 -13.07 -23.29
C ILE A 693 0.04 -13.12 -22.07
N ALA A 694 0.60 -13.42 -20.92
CA ALA A 694 -0.06 -13.24 -19.63
C ALA A 694 0.76 -12.25 -18.81
N VAL A 695 0.07 -11.38 -18.09
CA VAL A 695 0.70 -10.35 -17.28
C VAL A 695 0.18 -10.49 -15.86
N GLN A 696 1.09 -10.40 -14.91
CA GLN A 696 0.79 -10.24 -13.50
C GLN A 696 1.39 -8.92 -13.04
N LEU A 697 0.59 -8.09 -12.39
CA LEU A 697 1.02 -6.81 -11.85
C LEU A 697 0.76 -6.83 -10.35
N LEU A 698 1.78 -6.52 -9.54
CA LEU A 698 1.65 -6.36 -8.09
C LEU A 698 0.92 -7.55 -7.44
N GLY A 699 1.24 -8.78 -7.84
CA GLY A 699 0.59 -9.99 -7.29
C GLY A 699 -0.87 -10.19 -7.71
N VAL A 700 -1.37 -9.45 -8.71
CA VAL A 700 -2.67 -9.65 -9.35
C VAL A 700 -2.43 -10.24 -10.73
N THR A 701 -2.84 -11.49 -10.94
CA THR A 701 -2.80 -12.10 -12.26
C THR A 701 -3.94 -11.55 -13.12
N LEU A 702 -3.64 -11.14 -14.34
CA LEU A 702 -4.61 -10.70 -15.34
C LEU A 702 -4.99 -11.83 -16.29
N ARG A 703 -6.09 -11.65 -17.04
CA ARG A 703 -6.51 -12.61 -18.05
C ARG A 703 -5.44 -12.70 -19.15
N PRO A 704 -4.99 -13.91 -19.53
CA PRO A 704 -4.10 -14.07 -20.67
C PRO A 704 -4.72 -13.55 -21.97
N ILE A 705 -3.92 -12.87 -22.78
CA ILE A 705 -4.27 -12.42 -24.13
C ILE A 705 -3.64 -13.40 -25.11
N VAL A 706 -4.49 -14.02 -25.93
CA VAL A 706 -4.06 -14.96 -26.98
C VAL A 706 -3.95 -14.18 -28.29
N PHE A 707 -2.79 -14.21 -28.92
CA PHE A 707 -2.55 -13.52 -30.20
C PHE A 707 -3.17 -14.26 -31.38
N PHE A 708 -3.08 -15.58 -31.37
CA PHE A 708 -3.70 -16.47 -32.34
C PHE A 708 -3.96 -17.82 -31.70
N SER A 709 -4.99 -18.51 -32.19
CA SER A 709 -5.25 -19.90 -31.86
C SER A 709 -5.61 -20.66 -33.14
N GLY A 710 -4.84 -21.69 -33.44
CA GLY A 710 -4.93 -22.44 -34.69
C GLY A 710 -4.17 -21.81 -35.85
N SER A 711 -3.93 -22.62 -36.87
CA SER A 711 -3.10 -22.26 -38.03
C SER A 711 -3.73 -21.18 -38.92
N GLY A 712 -5.07 -21.06 -38.92
CA GLY A 712 -5.78 -20.04 -39.70
C GLY A 712 -5.50 -18.63 -39.20
N ASP A 713 -5.64 -18.42 -37.89
CA ASP A 713 -5.40 -17.13 -37.24
C ASP A 713 -3.93 -16.71 -37.33
N LEU A 714 -3.00 -17.64 -37.13
CA LEU A 714 -1.57 -17.38 -37.29
C LEU A 714 -1.26 -16.88 -38.71
N MET A 715 -1.78 -17.56 -39.74
CA MET A 715 -1.55 -17.15 -41.12
C MET A 715 -2.20 -15.79 -41.40
N SER A 716 -3.42 -15.54 -40.90
CA SER A 716 -4.08 -14.24 -41.01
C SER A 716 -3.21 -13.12 -40.41
N MET A 717 -2.67 -13.36 -39.21
CA MET A 717 -1.79 -12.41 -38.53
C MET A 717 -0.47 -12.20 -39.28
N ALA A 718 0.17 -13.26 -39.80
CA ALA A 718 1.40 -13.14 -40.58
C ALA A 718 1.20 -12.34 -41.89
N TRP A 719 0.05 -12.50 -42.55
CA TRP A 719 -0.29 -11.74 -43.76
C TRP A 719 -0.63 -10.28 -43.46
N SER A 720 -1.29 -9.98 -42.35
CA SER A 720 -1.58 -8.60 -41.96
C SER A 720 -0.32 -7.85 -41.56
N LEU A 721 0.55 -8.47 -40.74
CA LEU A 721 1.79 -7.86 -40.24
C LEU A 721 2.84 -7.65 -41.35
N GLY A 722 2.89 -8.52 -42.37
CA GLY A 722 3.81 -8.37 -43.50
C GLY A 722 3.52 -7.19 -44.44
N SER A 723 2.44 -6.44 -44.22
CA SER A 723 1.98 -5.35 -45.09
C SER A 723 2.01 -3.95 -44.46
N SER A 724 2.20 -3.84 -43.14
CA SER A 724 2.22 -2.58 -42.41
C SER A 724 3.65 -2.12 -42.12
N SER A 725 3.98 -0.88 -42.48
CA SER A 725 5.20 -0.22 -42.01
C SER A 725 5.26 -0.20 -40.47
N SER A 726 6.47 -0.38 -39.95
CA SER A 726 6.91 -0.75 -38.60
C SER A 726 6.42 0.05 -37.37
N ASP A 727 5.57 1.06 -37.51
CA ASP A 727 5.21 1.95 -36.38
C ASP A 727 3.80 1.70 -35.78
N ASP A 728 2.93 0.93 -36.44
CA ASP A 728 1.49 0.81 -36.08
C ASP A 728 1.05 -0.63 -35.72
N SER A 729 1.98 -1.58 -35.55
CA SER A 729 1.70 -3.01 -35.31
C SER A 729 1.80 -3.45 -33.83
N GLY A 730 1.88 -2.50 -32.89
CA GLY A 730 1.98 -2.78 -31.46
C GLY A 730 0.62 -3.15 -30.85
N TYR A 731 0.55 -4.31 -30.18
CA TYR A 731 -0.58 -4.69 -29.34
C TYR A 731 -0.30 -4.26 -27.90
N SER A 732 -1.07 -3.30 -27.38
CA SER A 732 -1.03 -2.96 -25.95
C SER A 732 -1.73 -4.06 -25.15
N ALA A 733 -0.98 -4.73 -24.27
CA ALA A 733 -1.49 -5.78 -23.39
C ALA A 733 -2.17 -5.18 -22.15
N VAL A 734 -1.55 -4.13 -21.57
CA VAL A 734 -2.09 -3.40 -20.42
C VAL A 734 -1.72 -1.93 -20.57
N ALA A 735 -2.72 -1.07 -20.68
CA ALA A 735 -2.54 0.39 -20.64
C ALA A 735 -3.60 1.02 -19.74
N GLY A 736 -3.18 1.84 -18.78
CA GLY A 736 -4.11 2.46 -17.85
C GLY A 736 -3.46 3.22 -16.69
N LEU A 737 -4.32 3.64 -15.76
CA LEU A 737 -3.95 4.39 -14.56
C LEU A 737 -4.33 3.60 -13.31
N ILE A 738 -3.33 3.14 -12.56
CA ILE A 738 -3.50 2.27 -11.38
C ILE A 738 -3.11 3.03 -10.12
N LEU A 739 -3.92 2.92 -9.06
CA LEU A 739 -3.57 3.42 -7.73
C LEU A 739 -2.75 2.36 -6.99
N LEU A 740 -1.48 2.64 -6.72
CA LEU A 740 -0.54 1.74 -6.04
C LEU A 740 -0.52 1.92 -4.54
N GLN A 741 -0.38 3.17 -4.10
CA GLN A 741 -0.25 3.53 -2.70
C GLN A 741 -1.43 4.39 -2.33
N ASP A 742 -2.03 4.10 -1.18
CA ASP A 742 -3.18 4.83 -0.69
C ASP A 742 -3.21 4.71 0.82
N HIS A 743 -2.93 5.84 1.47
CA HIS A 743 -2.89 5.98 2.91
C HIS A 743 -3.58 7.28 3.27
N ALA A 744 -4.50 7.21 4.22
CA ALA A 744 -5.07 8.38 4.87
C ALA A 744 -5.14 8.07 6.35
N GLN A 745 -4.60 8.97 7.16
CA GLN A 745 -4.60 8.83 8.60
C GLN A 745 -4.80 10.18 9.26
N SER A 746 -5.75 10.24 10.19
CA SER A 746 -5.93 11.38 11.07
C SER A 746 -5.25 11.15 12.42
N ILE A 747 -4.28 12.00 12.73
CA ILE A 747 -3.48 11.92 13.96
C ILE A 747 -4.00 12.94 14.97
N SER A 748 -4.62 12.46 16.05
CA SER A 748 -5.10 13.27 17.16
C SER A 748 -3.97 13.57 18.16
N LEU A 749 -3.35 14.75 18.03
CA LEU A 749 -2.25 15.17 18.90
C LEU A 749 -2.73 15.39 20.34
N GLN A 750 -1.86 15.15 21.32
CA GLN A 750 -2.14 15.39 22.75
C GLN A 750 -2.51 16.86 23.05
N SER A 751 -2.06 17.78 22.19
CA SER A 751 -2.39 19.20 22.25
C SER A 751 -3.85 19.54 21.95
N GLY A 752 -4.64 18.58 21.47
CA GLY A 752 -6.02 18.82 21.03
C GLY A 752 -6.12 19.33 19.59
N LEU A 753 -5.04 19.16 18.82
CA LEU A 753 -4.96 19.50 17.40
C LEU A 753 -4.95 18.21 16.58
N GLU A 754 -5.48 18.29 15.38
CA GLU A 754 -5.57 17.16 14.47
C GLU A 754 -4.64 17.39 13.28
N VAL A 755 -3.89 16.36 12.90
CA VAL A 755 -2.98 16.39 11.76
C VAL A 755 -3.38 15.29 10.80
N GLU A 756 -3.68 15.65 9.57
CA GLU A 756 -4.02 14.73 8.51
C GLU A 756 -2.76 14.37 7.73
N ALA A 757 -2.50 13.07 7.60
CA ALA A 757 -1.40 12.53 6.82
C ALA A 757 -1.95 11.66 5.68
N ASN A 758 -1.85 12.18 4.46
CA ASN A 758 -2.30 11.51 3.26
C ASN A 758 -1.12 11.15 2.37
N LEU A 759 -1.13 9.96 1.78
CA LEU A 759 -0.19 9.54 0.76
C LEU A 759 -0.92 8.79 -0.33
N GLN A 760 -0.71 9.22 -1.57
CA GLN A 760 -1.23 8.56 -2.75
C GLN A 760 -0.10 8.32 -3.75
N GLY A 761 -0.07 7.15 -4.34
CA GLY A 761 0.89 6.75 -5.37
C GLY A 761 0.15 6.25 -6.59
N GLY A 762 0.23 6.97 -7.70
CA GLY A 762 -0.36 6.56 -8.98
C GLY A 762 0.70 6.00 -9.91
N LEU A 763 0.34 4.97 -10.67
CA LEU A 763 1.13 4.41 -11.76
C LEU A 763 0.36 4.57 -13.06
N SER A 764 0.98 5.23 -14.03
CA SER A 764 0.55 5.16 -15.42
C SER A 764 1.44 4.16 -16.13
N ILE A 765 0.84 3.15 -16.74
CA ILE A 765 1.57 2.06 -17.40
C ILE A 765 1.06 1.87 -18.83
N ASP A 766 1.97 1.48 -19.71
CA ASP A 766 1.70 0.96 -21.04
C ASP A 766 2.69 -0.16 -21.34
N VAL A 767 2.19 -1.40 -21.24
CA VAL A 767 2.92 -2.63 -21.55
C VAL A 767 2.30 -3.21 -22.80
N GLY A 768 3.13 -3.45 -23.80
CA GLY A 768 2.69 -4.00 -25.07
C GLY A 768 3.79 -4.80 -25.77
N GLY A 769 3.42 -5.38 -26.90
CA GLY A 769 4.31 -6.14 -27.74
C GLY A 769 4.13 -5.75 -29.20
N ALA A 770 5.24 -5.62 -29.92
CA ALA A 770 5.28 -5.55 -31.36
C ALA A 770 5.97 -6.80 -31.90
N LEU A 771 5.41 -7.38 -32.95
CA LEU A 771 5.97 -8.53 -33.64
C LEU A 771 6.25 -8.16 -35.10
N ASP A 772 7.52 -8.22 -35.48
CA ASP A 772 7.94 -8.21 -36.87
C ASP A 772 8.33 -9.64 -37.26
N PHE A 773 7.63 -10.18 -38.25
CA PHE A 773 7.83 -11.55 -38.72
C PHE A 773 7.96 -11.59 -40.24
N SER A 774 9.08 -12.12 -40.73
CA SER A 774 9.34 -12.25 -42.15
C SER A 774 9.76 -13.69 -42.50
N LEU A 775 8.88 -14.39 -43.21
CA LEU A 775 9.21 -15.69 -43.82
C LEU A 775 10.28 -15.56 -44.92
N TRP A 776 10.33 -14.42 -45.61
CA TRP A 776 11.29 -14.17 -46.70
C TRP A 776 12.71 -13.97 -46.17
N HIS A 777 12.86 -13.12 -45.14
CA HIS A 777 14.15 -12.90 -44.49
C HIS A 777 14.50 -14.00 -43.48
N ARG A 778 13.54 -14.87 -43.15
CA ARG A 778 13.64 -15.92 -42.12
C ARG A 778 14.05 -15.35 -40.77
N THR A 779 13.48 -14.20 -40.44
CA THR A 779 13.74 -13.44 -39.23
C THR A 779 12.43 -13.16 -38.50
N SER A 780 12.50 -13.19 -37.18
CA SER A 780 11.45 -12.71 -36.30
C SER A 780 12.07 -11.80 -35.26
N THR A 781 11.54 -10.59 -35.12
CA THR A 781 11.90 -9.66 -34.06
C THR A 781 10.65 -9.40 -33.24
N THR A 782 10.70 -9.72 -31.96
CA THR A 782 9.66 -9.40 -31.01
C THR A 782 10.20 -8.32 -30.08
N THR A 783 9.48 -7.20 -29.97
CA THR A 783 9.81 -6.13 -29.04
C THR A 783 8.70 -6.05 -28.01
N VAL A 784 9.03 -6.35 -26.75
CA VAL A 784 8.14 -6.10 -25.62
C VAL A 784 8.59 -4.81 -24.97
N TYR A 785 7.75 -3.79 -25.03
CA TYR A 785 8.03 -2.52 -24.38
C TYR A 785 7.24 -2.42 -23.09
N ASN A 786 7.91 -1.94 -22.04
CA ASN A 786 7.29 -1.60 -20.77
C ASN A 786 7.59 -0.15 -20.46
N SER A 787 6.57 0.68 -20.60
CA SER A 787 6.61 2.09 -20.24
C SER A 787 5.85 2.30 -18.94
N GLY A 788 6.47 2.96 -17.97
CA GLY A 788 5.83 3.26 -16.69
C GLY A 788 6.21 4.63 -16.16
N ALA A 789 5.23 5.34 -15.62
CA ALA A 789 5.44 6.54 -14.85
C ALA A 789 4.73 6.47 -13.50
N LEU A 790 5.49 6.67 -12.44
CA LEU A 790 5.07 6.68 -11.06
C LEU A 790 5.03 8.11 -10.55
N SER A 791 3.91 8.52 -9.95
CA SER A 791 3.81 9.77 -9.19
C SER A 791 3.36 9.45 -7.76
N ILE A 792 4.17 9.84 -6.79
CA ILE A 792 3.86 9.77 -5.36
C ILE A 792 3.57 11.19 -4.87
N ARG A 793 2.47 11.38 -4.15
CA ARG A 793 2.02 12.63 -3.55
C ARG A 793 1.69 12.36 -2.09
N GLY A 794 2.45 12.95 -1.19
CA GLY A 794 2.20 12.95 0.24
C GLY A 794 1.86 14.35 0.73
N SER A 795 0.98 14.45 1.71
CA SER A 795 0.73 15.70 2.42
C SER A 795 0.53 15.43 3.90
N THR A 796 1.16 16.24 4.73
CA THR A 796 0.91 16.29 6.17
C THR A 796 0.47 17.70 6.51
N ARG A 797 -0.80 17.84 6.91
CA ARG A 797 -1.47 19.14 7.10
C ARG A 797 -2.09 19.22 8.47
N LEU A 798 -2.00 20.41 9.08
CA LEU A 798 -2.73 20.70 10.30
C LEU A 798 -4.19 21.00 9.97
N VAL A 799 -5.11 20.25 10.56
CA VAL A 799 -6.55 20.48 10.41
C VAL A 799 -6.96 21.59 11.37
N SER A 800 -7.09 22.81 10.84
CA SER A 800 -7.58 23.94 11.63
C SER A 800 -8.32 24.96 10.75
N PRO A 801 -9.39 25.59 11.27
CA PRO A 801 -10.14 26.59 10.51
C PRO A 801 -9.39 27.92 10.37
N PHE A 802 -8.43 28.21 11.25
CA PHE A 802 -7.75 29.50 11.32
C PHE A 802 -6.37 29.52 10.63
N LEU A 803 -5.71 28.37 10.52
CA LEU A 803 -4.36 28.23 9.97
C LEU A 803 -4.28 27.06 8.98
N ASN A 804 -3.86 27.37 7.76
CA ASN A 804 -3.48 26.38 6.77
C ASN A 804 -1.96 26.22 6.79
N ALA A 805 -1.46 25.18 7.47
CA ALA A 805 -0.04 24.90 7.58
C ALA A 805 0.25 23.42 7.31
N GLY A 806 1.30 23.15 6.54
CA GLY A 806 1.66 21.78 6.21
C GLY A 806 2.81 21.66 5.22
N ILE A 807 3.13 20.40 4.93
CA ILE A 807 4.12 19.99 3.95
C ILE A 807 3.43 19.13 2.89
N SER A 808 3.73 19.40 1.63
CA SER A 808 3.36 18.55 0.50
C SER A 808 4.64 18.06 -0.16
N TYR A 809 4.85 16.77 -0.16
CA TYR A 809 6.07 16.15 -0.65
C TYR A 809 5.72 15.08 -1.67
N GLY A 810 6.68 14.70 -2.50
CA GLY A 810 6.42 13.70 -3.51
C GLY A 810 7.61 13.40 -4.39
N ALA A 811 7.40 12.40 -5.23
CA ALA A 811 8.36 12.01 -6.25
C ALA A 811 7.63 11.69 -7.55
N ASP A 812 8.28 11.99 -8.66
CA ASP A 812 7.88 11.56 -9.99
C ASP A 812 9.02 10.74 -10.58
N ALA A 813 8.71 9.57 -11.11
CA ALA A 813 9.64 8.72 -11.84
C ALA A 813 9.02 8.30 -13.17
N SER A 814 9.82 8.25 -14.23
CA SER A 814 9.43 7.63 -15.50
C SER A 814 10.55 6.73 -16.00
N GLY A 815 10.19 5.52 -16.40
CA GLY A 815 11.08 4.54 -16.99
C GLY A 815 10.46 3.92 -18.23
N HIS A 816 11.33 3.48 -19.13
CA HIS A 816 10.96 2.71 -20.31
C HIS A 816 12.03 1.65 -20.52
N ILE A 817 11.59 0.41 -20.66
CA ILE A 817 12.44 -0.77 -20.84
C ILE A 817 11.92 -1.55 -22.04
N ASP A 818 12.80 -1.80 -22.98
CA ASP A 818 12.55 -2.65 -24.15
C ASP A 818 13.26 -3.98 -23.97
N PHE A 819 12.50 -5.05 -24.16
CA PHE A 819 13.01 -6.40 -24.31
C PHE A 819 12.84 -6.84 -25.76
N ILE A 820 13.96 -6.91 -26.49
CA ILE A 820 14.00 -7.28 -27.89
C ILE A 820 14.51 -8.70 -28.01
N THR A 821 13.73 -9.54 -28.68
CA THR A 821 14.10 -10.90 -29.05
C THR A 821 14.19 -10.98 -30.55
N THR A 822 15.40 -11.20 -31.07
CA THR A 822 15.63 -11.42 -32.50
C THR A 822 15.99 -12.88 -32.73
N VAL A 823 15.26 -13.55 -33.62
CA VAL A 823 15.47 -14.95 -34.01
C VAL A 823 15.70 -15.01 -35.51
N LYS A 824 16.82 -15.61 -35.93
CA LYS A 824 17.10 -15.96 -37.32
C LYS A 824 16.97 -17.48 -37.48
N PHE A 825 15.92 -17.91 -38.17
CA PHE A 825 15.59 -19.34 -38.38
C PHE A 825 16.01 -19.81 -39.78
N SER A 826 17.12 -19.28 -40.31
CA SER A 826 17.68 -19.67 -41.60
C SER A 826 18.38 -21.04 -41.56
N SER A 827 18.88 -21.45 -40.40
CA SER A 827 19.52 -22.73 -40.11
C SER A 827 18.99 -23.32 -38.79
N LEU A 828 19.06 -24.65 -38.64
CA LEU A 828 18.76 -25.34 -37.38
C LEU A 828 20.09 -25.75 -36.69
N PRO A 829 20.28 -25.45 -35.38
CA PRO A 829 19.36 -24.71 -34.51
C PRO A 829 19.27 -23.22 -34.89
N PRO A 830 18.13 -22.56 -34.62
CA PRO A 830 17.97 -21.13 -34.89
C PRO A 830 18.94 -20.31 -34.03
N SER A 831 19.48 -19.22 -34.58
CA SER A 831 20.24 -18.26 -33.78
C SER A 831 19.28 -17.25 -33.16
N PHE A 832 19.45 -16.98 -31.87
CA PHE A 832 18.65 -15.99 -31.15
C PHE A 832 19.55 -15.00 -30.44
N CYS A 833 19.10 -13.76 -30.32
CA CYS A 833 19.72 -12.73 -29.52
C CYS A 833 18.66 -12.01 -28.70
N LEU A 834 18.92 -11.90 -27.41
CA LEU A 834 18.07 -11.21 -26.45
C LEU A 834 18.76 -9.92 -26.02
N GLN A 835 18.04 -8.81 -26.08
CA GLN A 835 18.54 -7.50 -25.67
C GLN A 835 17.54 -6.87 -24.71
N MET A 836 18.05 -6.43 -23.56
CA MET A 836 17.28 -5.65 -22.60
C MET A 836 17.87 -4.25 -22.55
N MET A 837 17.11 -3.26 -23.03
CA MET A 837 17.55 -1.87 -23.16
C MET A 837 16.69 -0.98 -22.28
N GLN A 838 17.34 -0.06 -21.58
CA GLN A 838 16.68 0.94 -20.76
C GLN A 838 16.93 2.33 -21.32
N GLU A 839 15.84 3.05 -21.56
CA GLU A 839 15.86 4.47 -21.88
C GLU A 839 16.20 5.34 -20.65
N PRO A 840 16.55 6.63 -20.85
CA PRO A 840 16.95 7.49 -19.73
C PRO A 840 15.83 7.64 -18.69
N LEU A 841 16.03 7.07 -17.50
CA LEU A 841 15.10 7.22 -16.38
C LEU A 841 15.18 8.63 -15.79
N SER A 842 14.01 9.27 -15.65
CA SER A 842 13.91 10.59 -15.02
C SER A 842 13.30 10.45 -13.63
N TYR A 843 13.97 11.00 -12.61
CA TYR A 843 13.50 11.03 -11.23
C TYR A 843 13.49 12.47 -10.72
N LYS A 844 12.36 12.90 -10.17
CA LYS A 844 12.20 14.22 -9.58
C LYS A 844 11.54 14.10 -8.22
N GLN A 845 12.27 14.46 -7.17
CA GLN A 845 11.71 14.63 -5.83
C GLN A 845 11.40 16.10 -5.60
N PHE A 846 10.33 16.39 -4.87
CA PHE A 846 9.98 17.74 -4.49
C PHE A 846 9.32 17.78 -3.12
N VAL A 847 9.49 18.92 -2.46
CA VAL A 847 8.91 19.23 -1.15
C VAL A 847 8.44 20.67 -1.21
N ASN A 848 7.20 20.91 -0.85
CA ASN A 848 6.62 22.23 -0.69
C ASN A 848 6.16 22.40 0.76
N LYS A 849 6.52 23.51 1.37
CA LYS A 849 6.17 23.84 2.75
C LYS A 849 5.42 25.15 2.75
N PHE A 850 4.25 25.19 3.39
CA PHE A 850 3.39 26.37 3.34
C PHE A 850 2.76 26.68 4.69
N GLU A 851 2.51 27.97 4.92
CA GLU A 851 1.73 28.50 6.05
C GLU A 851 0.92 29.71 5.61
N GLN A 852 -0.36 29.71 5.95
CA GLN A 852 -1.23 30.84 5.70
C GLN A 852 -2.31 30.92 6.78
N LEU A 853 -2.37 32.06 7.47
CA LEU A 853 -3.45 32.37 8.40
C LEU A 853 -4.65 32.97 7.63
N GLU A 854 -5.87 32.59 7.97
CA GLU A 854 -7.12 32.92 7.23
C GLU A 854 -7.27 34.42 6.87
N LYS A 855 -6.85 35.31 7.78
CA LYS A 855 -6.99 36.77 7.63
C LYS A 855 -5.70 37.48 7.23
N SER A 856 -4.64 36.74 6.95
CA SER A 856 -3.34 37.31 6.63
C SER A 856 -3.15 37.43 5.12
N PRO A 857 -2.79 38.62 4.60
CA PRO A 857 -2.42 38.77 3.19
C PRO A 857 -1.04 38.16 2.87
N LYS A 858 -0.28 37.76 3.89
CA LYS A 858 1.05 37.17 3.76
C LYS A 858 0.94 35.66 3.86
N LYS A 859 1.53 34.96 2.89
CA LYS A 859 1.73 33.52 2.90
C LYS A 859 3.21 33.19 2.94
N PHE A 860 3.56 32.12 3.64
CA PHE A 860 4.85 31.47 3.49
C PHE A 860 4.69 30.27 2.59
N ASP A 861 5.57 30.13 1.60
CA ASP A 861 5.51 29.09 0.57
C ASP A 861 6.95 28.86 0.07
N VAL A 862 7.53 27.72 0.40
CA VAL A 862 8.90 27.36 0.03
C VAL A 862 8.89 25.99 -0.62
N SER A 863 9.39 25.93 -1.85
CA SER A 863 9.53 24.70 -2.61
C SER A 863 10.99 24.34 -2.84
N TYR A 864 11.30 23.06 -2.67
CA TYR A 864 12.57 22.43 -3.00
C TYR A 864 12.30 21.32 -4.02
N SER A 865 13.19 21.16 -5.00
CA SER A 865 13.12 20.04 -5.93
C SER A 865 14.50 19.57 -6.34
N ARG A 866 14.70 18.25 -6.31
CA ARG A 866 15.89 17.56 -6.78
C ARG A 866 15.53 16.73 -8.00
N LYS A 867 16.30 16.88 -9.07
CA LYS A 867 16.16 16.09 -10.30
C LYS A 867 17.39 15.24 -10.49
N THR A 868 17.19 13.95 -10.73
CA THR A 868 18.23 12.99 -11.07
C THR A 868 17.84 12.35 -12.41
N LYS A 869 18.82 12.18 -13.30
CA LYS A 869 18.63 11.50 -14.58
C LYS A 869 19.62 10.34 -14.63
N VAL A 870 19.11 9.14 -14.87
CA VAL A 870 19.93 7.96 -15.15
C VAL A 870 20.16 7.90 -16.66
N LEU A 871 21.38 7.57 -17.06
CA LEU A 871 21.75 7.43 -18.47
C LEU A 871 21.16 6.15 -19.04
N PRO A 872 20.93 6.08 -20.36
CA PRO A 872 20.46 4.85 -21.00
C PRO A 872 21.53 3.77 -20.88
N SER A 873 21.10 2.52 -20.71
CA SER A 873 21.97 1.36 -20.53
C SER A 873 21.36 0.09 -21.10
N SER A 874 22.21 -0.88 -21.45
CA SER A 874 21.80 -2.24 -21.76
C SER A 874 22.22 -3.20 -20.65
N PHE A 875 21.36 -4.16 -20.33
CA PHE A 875 21.65 -5.16 -19.30
C PHE A 875 22.25 -6.41 -19.90
N LYS A 876 23.33 -6.90 -19.28
CA LYS A 876 23.91 -8.18 -19.64
C LYS A 876 22.98 -9.29 -19.13
N LEU A 877 22.62 -10.22 -20.02
CA LEU A 877 21.84 -11.43 -19.70
C LEU A 877 22.79 -12.61 -19.38
N PHE A 878 22.33 -13.84 -19.55
CA PHE A 878 23.17 -15.03 -19.38
C PHE A 878 24.33 -15.08 -20.38
N ASN A 879 25.43 -15.73 -19.98
CA ASN A 879 26.71 -15.67 -20.71
C ASN A 879 26.63 -16.26 -22.13
N GLU A 880 25.76 -17.24 -22.35
CA GLU A 880 25.56 -17.89 -23.65
C GLU A 880 24.85 -16.99 -24.66
N ASN A 881 24.11 -15.97 -24.21
CA ASN A 881 23.40 -15.03 -25.08
C ASN A 881 24.37 -14.07 -25.82
N SER A 882 25.39 -13.54 -25.14
CA SER A 882 26.30 -12.53 -25.72
C SER A 882 27.04 -13.02 -26.97
N PRO A 883 27.59 -14.25 -27.03
CA PRO A 883 28.18 -14.79 -28.26
C PRO A 883 27.18 -14.87 -29.43
N MET A 884 25.94 -15.26 -29.17
CA MET A 884 24.91 -15.35 -30.21
C MET A 884 24.53 -13.97 -30.76
N CYS A 885 24.41 -12.98 -29.88
CA CYS A 885 24.23 -11.58 -30.28
C CYS A 885 25.40 -11.05 -31.11
N HIS A 886 26.63 -11.37 -30.72
CA HIS A 886 27.82 -10.97 -31.48
C HIS A 886 27.88 -11.66 -32.86
N GLU A 887 27.50 -12.93 -32.97
CA GLU A 887 27.40 -13.60 -34.27
C GLU A 887 26.32 -12.97 -35.15
N MET A 888 25.19 -12.56 -34.54
CA MET A 888 24.04 -12.03 -35.25
C MET A 888 24.23 -10.59 -35.76
N PHE A 889 24.88 -9.73 -34.97
CA PHE A 889 25.00 -8.29 -35.21
C PHE A 889 26.46 -7.77 -35.27
N GLY A 890 27.41 -8.49 -34.67
CA GLY A 890 28.80 -8.01 -34.51
C GLY A 890 29.56 -7.82 -35.82
N LYS A 891 29.22 -8.57 -36.88
CA LYS A 891 29.85 -8.40 -38.21
C LYS A 891 29.40 -7.12 -38.93
N GLU A 892 28.17 -6.68 -38.72
CA GLU A 892 27.63 -5.45 -39.32
C GLU A 892 28.19 -4.20 -38.62
N GLU A 893 28.40 -4.25 -37.30
CA GLU A 893 29.01 -3.16 -36.53
C GLU A 893 30.53 -3.01 -36.80
N GLU A 894 31.26 -4.11 -37.02
CA GLU A 894 32.67 -4.07 -37.41
C GLU A 894 32.84 -3.50 -38.82
N GLU A 895 31.97 -3.84 -39.77
CA GLU A 895 31.97 -3.23 -41.11
C GLU A 895 31.55 -1.75 -41.06
N ALA A 896 30.54 -1.38 -40.27
CA ALA A 896 30.11 0.01 -40.11
C ALA A 896 31.17 0.89 -39.41
N SER A 897 31.84 0.38 -38.37
CA SER A 897 32.93 1.08 -37.69
C SER A 897 34.22 1.15 -38.51
N SER A 898 34.48 0.17 -39.39
CA SER A 898 35.57 0.22 -40.37
C SER A 898 35.32 1.20 -41.53
N SER A 899 34.06 1.58 -41.80
CA SER A 899 33.70 2.57 -42.82
C SER A 899 33.85 4.03 -42.36
N TRP A 900 34.15 4.25 -41.08
CA TRP A 900 34.43 5.56 -40.48
C TRP A 900 35.94 5.88 -40.38
N TRP A 901 36.78 5.13 -41.10
CA TRP A 901 38.23 5.39 -41.22
C TRP A 901 38.66 5.64 -42.67
#